data_AF-A0AAF5PX65-F1
#
_entry.id   AF-A0AAF5PX65-F1
#
_cell.length_a   1.000
_cell.length_b   1.000
_cell.length_c   1.000
_cell.angle_alpha   90.00
_cell.angle_beta   90.00
_cell.angle_gamma   90.00
#
_symmetry.space_group_name_H-M   'P 1'
#
loop_
_entity.id
_entity.type
_entity.pdbx_description
1 polymer ?
#
loop_
_entity_poly.entity_id
_entity_poly.type
_entity_poly.pdbx_seq_one_letter_code
_entity_poly.pdbx_strand_id
1 'polypeptide(L)'
;MDIDAIEKEAHAAALVQVAQMFQRPDQLEKLDTFKKRADRKKTAVEAMLRTGVQSQLEGIRTAIGHLSTTVEDIKEVETSLQEIYTTLLAFPELKQKMAKLREANMKNSQYATSIGHLQHIYEINETIEKTREYVQDGKLLLAHKNIMEMEHARDDLMYEVHKLQQSNVNYEKNLLKTYFSDLDKVIQELAKQLWYICSRCLEAVRGTEQGPTQLVTALRIIEREERIDQYYIDRQASTSDFMPPGRPRKWRQKCLEVIASTVKQRIEGNQLEDRSLNKQWLARYLEVCRLVVVDDLLVAKSAASPCFPPSYEIYDRFVSMYHNLLSGRLREIASDKLEKNELVQLLSWVNSYGSDQILGNPRLQINTAALLADHPLLSKSTVTELCDRFIEITRRDMHEWLEKTLMQEKDDWYKDVHPEEERLGYFYTQLPSILFGMIEDTISLAKEISHDIIPNVVEVSVDEFRNFANKYKDAATAYKIKHFENRSHFKEFTATVIAIANNLDICTESTEKLKQHIRLTMEADVSPSNLSNADTSGSLQSNRSSSIMVVSRQALLDKIDQLKKRWNIGMQSAVGTLLDEVNEDIAPHLAEILTKKWLGGSSALETVCMTVADYYSDHKHLRPHIRCALLMEIQYKIIGEYMIGIDNRRLSLANYDDRHGASELLKSDGERIAQLFSKLLNDVDVTFTDLAVVLTAMSDVLSLRDKSLLALETTTLVRKFPDIHVELLSALIQTREDMGRVEARAMAEDTIGHMKHHPKGDAVFAKLFQACKVGPKRIFRLEDTMEHMFVKLI
;
A
#
# COMPACT_ATOMS: atom_id res chain seq x y z
N MET A 1 -54.66 -44.05 5.55
CA MET A 1 -54.04 -44.62 6.77
C MET A 1 -54.67 -45.97 6.98
N ASP A 2 -53.85 -47.02 7.07
CA ASP A 2 -54.35 -48.37 7.33
C ASP A 2 -54.80 -48.44 8.80
N ILE A 3 -56.12 -48.37 9.01
CA ILE A 3 -56.75 -48.28 10.33
C ILE A 3 -56.40 -49.54 11.16
N ASP A 4 -56.35 -50.70 10.49
CA ASP A 4 -56.03 -51.98 11.12
C ASP A 4 -54.57 -52.04 11.61
N ALA A 5 -53.64 -51.39 10.89
CA ALA A 5 -52.24 -51.33 11.29
C ALA A 5 -52.04 -50.44 12.53
N ILE A 6 -52.70 -49.29 12.57
CA ILE A 6 -52.64 -48.34 13.70
C ILE A 6 -53.33 -48.92 14.93
N GLU A 7 -54.46 -49.62 14.75
CA GLU A 7 -55.16 -50.29 15.86
C GLU A 7 -54.29 -51.41 16.46
N LYS A 8 -53.61 -52.21 15.63
CA LYS A 8 -52.65 -53.22 16.09
C LYS A 8 -51.47 -52.61 16.86
N GLU A 9 -50.90 -51.51 16.37
CA GLU A 9 -49.78 -50.83 17.02
C GLU A 9 -50.20 -50.18 18.36
N ALA A 10 -51.35 -49.52 18.40
CA ALA A 10 -51.92 -48.95 19.62
C ALA A 10 -52.26 -50.05 20.64
N HIS A 11 -52.77 -51.20 20.19
CA HIS A 11 -53.06 -52.33 21.06
C HIS A 11 -51.78 -52.97 21.63
N ALA A 12 -50.74 -53.14 20.81
CA ALA A 12 -49.43 -53.62 21.26
C ALA A 12 -48.78 -52.66 22.28
N ALA A 13 -48.84 -51.34 22.04
CA ALA A 13 -48.34 -50.34 22.97
C ALA A 13 -49.12 -50.32 24.29
N ALA A 14 -50.45 -50.45 24.24
CA ALA A 14 -51.30 -50.53 25.43
C ALA A 14 -50.98 -51.78 26.28
N LEU A 15 -50.75 -52.94 25.64
CA LEU A 15 -50.34 -54.18 26.33
C LEU A 15 -49.01 -54.00 27.08
N VAL A 16 -48.01 -53.38 26.45
CA VAL A 16 -46.72 -53.07 27.09
C VAL A 16 -46.92 -52.14 28.29
N GLN A 17 -47.74 -51.10 28.14
CA GLN A 17 -48.02 -50.14 29.20
C GLN A 17 -48.73 -50.80 30.40
N VAL A 18 -49.70 -51.68 30.14
CA VAL A 18 -50.42 -52.43 31.19
C VAL A 18 -49.49 -53.42 31.88
N ALA A 19 -48.63 -54.13 31.13
CA ALA A 19 -47.65 -55.06 31.71
C ALA A 19 -46.64 -54.34 32.63
N GLN A 20 -46.23 -53.12 32.30
CA GLN A 20 -45.36 -52.31 33.14
C GLN A 20 -46.03 -51.81 34.43
N MET A 21 -47.36 -51.65 34.43
CA MET A 21 -48.11 -51.12 35.59
C MET A 21 -48.36 -52.16 36.69
N PHE A 22 -48.28 -53.46 36.39
CA PHE A 22 -48.57 -54.55 37.34
C PHE A 22 -47.41 -55.56 37.43
N GLN A 23 -46.28 -55.13 38.00
CA GLN A 23 -45.08 -55.98 38.13
C GLN A 23 -45.05 -56.81 39.43
N ARG A 24 -45.85 -56.45 40.44
CA ARG A 24 -45.96 -57.19 41.72
C ARG A 24 -47.42 -57.45 42.10
N PRO A 25 -47.75 -58.56 42.80
CA PRO A 25 -49.14 -58.96 43.05
C PRO A 25 -49.97 -57.95 43.88
N ASP A 26 -49.33 -57.23 44.79
CA ASP A 26 -49.92 -56.18 45.64
C ASP A 26 -50.44 -54.97 44.83
N GLN A 27 -49.96 -54.78 43.60
CA GLN A 27 -50.37 -53.67 42.74
C GLN A 27 -51.74 -53.91 42.06
N LEU A 28 -52.23 -55.15 42.04
CA LEU A 28 -53.55 -55.50 41.48
C LEU A 28 -54.71 -54.93 42.30
N GLU A 29 -54.51 -54.61 43.58
CA GLU A 29 -55.53 -53.92 44.40
C GLU A 29 -55.89 -52.54 43.85
N LYS A 30 -55.01 -51.92 43.03
CA LYS A 30 -55.25 -50.63 42.40
C LYS A 30 -55.90 -50.73 41.01
N LEU A 31 -56.20 -51.93 40.51
CA LEU A 31 -56.76 -52.15 39.16
C LEU A 31 -58.05 -51.36 38.91
N ASP A 32 -58.98 -51.34 39.86
CA ASP A 32 -60.25 -50.61 39.73
C ASP A 32 -60.05 -49.10 39.61
N THR A 33 -59.05 -48.55 40.32
CA THR A 33 -58.71 -47.13 40.19
C THR A 33 -58.10 -46.80 38.83
N PHE A 34 -57.28 -47.69 38.27
CA PHE A 34 -56.71 -47.51 36.93
C PHE A 34 -57.76 -47.69 35.82
N LYS A 35 -58.68 -48.65 35.96
CA LYS A 35 -59.80 -48.85 35.04
C LYS A 35 -60.71 -47.62 35.00
N LYS A 36 -61.11 -47.09 36.17
CA LYS A 36 -61.86 -45.83 36.27
C LYS A 36 -61.11 -44.65 35.65
N ARG A 37 -59.77 -44.60 35.77
CA ARG A 37 -58.94 -43.56 35.15
C ARG A 37 -58.87 -43.69 33.63
N ALA A 38 -58.78 -44.93 33.12
CA ALA A 38 -58.79 -45.21 31.68
C ALA A 38 -60.16 -44.88 31.05
N ASP A 39 -61.26 -45.28 31.69
CA ASP A 39 -62.61 -44.95 31.24
C ASP A 39 -62.84 -43.43 31.23
N ARG A 40 -62.41 -42.72 32.28
CA ARG A 40 -62.46 -41.24 32.29
C ARG A 40 -61.64 -40.62 31.15
N LYS A 41 -60.46 -41.16 30.84
CA LYS A 41 -59.65 -40.69 29.71
C LYS A 41 -60.34 -40.98 28.38
N LYS A 42 -60.91 -42.17 28.19
CA LYS A 42 -61.67 -42.54 26.99
C LYS A 42 -62.85 -41.62 26.78
N THR A 43 -63.68 -41.43 27.81
CA THR A 43 -64.85 -40.52 27.74
C THR A 43 -64.42 -39.07 27.47
N ALA A 44 -63.30 -38.61 28.04
CA ALA A 44 -62.78 -37.28 27.75
C ALA A 44 -62.31 -37.13 26.30
N VAL A 45 -61.60 -38.13 25.76
CA VAL A 45 -61.16 -38.13 24.36
C VAL A 45 -62.35 -38.24 23.40
N GLU A 46 -63.34 -39.09 23.69
CA GLU A 46 -64.56 -39.20 22.89
C GLU A 46 -65.38 -37.90 22.91
N ALA A 47 -65.48 -37.23 24.06
CA ALA A 47 -66.12 -35.92 24.16
C ALA A 47 -65.36 -34.86 23.34
N MET A 48 -64.02 -34.81 23.45
CA MET A 48 -63.17 -33.91 22.66
C MET A 48 -63.31 -34.17 21.16
N LEU A 49 -63.31 -35.44 20.72
CA LEU A 49 -63.50 -35.81 19.33
C LEU A 49 -64.89 -35.43 18.83
N ARG A 50 -65.94 -35.67 19.63
CA ARG A 50 -67.32 -35.29 19.28
C ARG A 50 -67.46 -33.78 19.11
N THR A 51 -66.92 -33.00 20.05
CA THR A 51 -66.90 -31.53 19.96
C THR A 51 -66.05 -31.06 18.76
N GLY A 52 -64.89 -31.67 18.53
CA GLY A 52 -64.02 -31.33 17.41
C GLY A 52 -64.66 -31.62 16.05
N VAL A 53 -65.26 -32.81 15.87
CA VAL A 53 -65.98 -33.18 14.65
C VAL A 53 -67.20 -32.30 14.44
N GLN A 54 -67.96 -32.00 15.50
CA GLN A 54 -69.11 -31.12 15.38
C GLN A 54 -68.71 -29.68 15.03
N SER A 55 -67.62 -29.15 15.60
CA SER A 55 -67.08 -27.85 15.22
C SER A 55 -66.61 -27.81 13.77
N GLN A 56 -65.97 -28.87 13.27
CA GLN A 56 -65.54 -28.94 11.87
C GLN A 56 -66.73 -29.05 10.91
N LEU A 57 -67.73 -29.87 11.24
CA LEU A 57 -68.95 -29.98 10.45
C LEU A 57 -69.74 -28.68 10.42
N GLU A 58 -69.85 -27.98 11.56
CA GLU A 58 -70.51 -26.67 11.60
C GLU A 58 -69.71 -25.62 10.82
N GLY A 59 -68.37 -25.66 10.89
CA GLY A 59 -67.49 -24.82 10.08
C GLY A 59 -67.65 -25.07 8.58
N ILE A 60 -67.75 -26.32 8.15
CA ILE A 60 -67.99 -26.69 6.74
C ILE A 60 -69.39 -26.25 6.32
N ARG A 61 -70.40 -26.46 7.17
CA ARG A 61 -71.78 -26.07 6.88
C ARG A 61 -71.93 -24.55 6.74
N THR A 62 -71.31 -23.79 7.63
CA THR A 62 -71.26 -22.32 7.54
C THR A 62 -70.46 -21.87 6.33
N ALA A 63 -69.33 -22.50 6.01
CA ALA A 63 -68.55 -22.18 4.80
C ALA A 63 -69.33 -22.43 3.50
N ILE A 64 -70.08 -23.55 3.40
CA ILE A 64 -70.95 -23.84 2.26
C ILE A 64 -72.12 -22.85 2.21
N GLY A 65 -72.71 -22.52 3.36
CA GLY A 65 -73.74 -21.49 3.46
C GLY A 65 -73.25 -20.15 2.93
N HIS A 66 -72.10 -19.68 3.41
CA HIS A 66 -71.47 -18.45 2.95
C HIS A 66 -71.16 -18.49 1.45
N LEU A 67 -70.65 -19.61 0.92
CA LEU A 67 -70.40 -19.75 -0.52
C LEU A 67 -71.68 -19.62 -1.35
N SER A 68 -72.77 -20.23 -0.91
CA SER A 68 -74.06 -20.12 -1.58
C SER A 68 -74.59 -18.68 -1.56
N THR A 69 -74.59 -18.03 -0.38
CA THR A 69 -75.04 -16.65 -0.24
C THR A 69 -74.15 -15.68 -1.02
N THR A 70 -72.84 -15.87 -1.03
CA THR A 70 -71.91 -15.01 -1.79
C THR A 70 -72.19 -15.08 -3.29
N VAL A 71 -72.58 -16.23 -3.83
CA VAL A 71 -72.96 -16.35 -5.25
C VAL A 71 -74.26 -15.59 -5.56
N GLU A 72 -75.22 -15.61 -4.63
CA GLU A 72 -76.45 -14.82 -4.74
C GLU A 72 -76.15 -13.32 -4.64
N ASP A 73 -75.37 -12.90 -3.65
CA ASP A 73 -74.95 -11.51 -3.44
C ASP A 73 -74.20 -10.96 -4.66
N ILE A 74 -73.29 -11.73 -5.25
CA ILE A 74 -72.56 -11.32 -6.46
C ILE A 74 -73.52 -11.08 -7.63
N LYS A 75 -74.52 -11.95 -7.82
CA LYS A 75 -75.53 -11.76 -8.87
C LYS A 75 -76.39 -10.53 -8.62
N GLU A 76 -76.76 -10.28 -7.37
CA GLU A 76 -77.53 -9.08 -7.00
C GLU A 76 -76.72 -7.80 -7.25
N VAL A 77 -75.43 -7.80 -6.88
CA VAL A 77 -74.50 -6.69 -7.14
C VAL A 77 -74.29 -6.48 -8.63
N GLU A 78 -74.13 -7.55 -9.41
CA GLU A 78 -73.98 -7.48 -10.87
C GLU A 78 -75.24 -6.88 -11.52
N THR A 79 -76.42 -7.31 -11.08
CA THR A 79 -77.70 -6.77 -11.56
C THR A 79 -77.84 -5.30 -11.19
N SER A 80 -77.56 -4.95 -9.93
CA SER A 80 -77.58 -3.56 -9.44
C SER A 80 -76.59 -2.66 -10.18
N LEU A 81 -75.38 -3.15 -10.46
CA LEU A 81 -74.38 -2.43 -11.26
C LEU A 81 -74.85 -2.21 -12.70
N GLN A 82 -75.51 -3.21 -13.29
CA GLN A 82 -76.08 -3.09 -14.62
C GLN A 82 -77.23 -2.08 -14.67
N GLU A 83 -78.09 -2.04 -13.65
CA GLU A 83 -79.14 -1.03 -13.50
C GLU A 83 -78.55 0.37 -13.34
N ILE A 84 -77.52 0.54 -12.50
CA ILE A 84 -76.78 1.80 -12.35
C ILE A 84 -76.18 2.22 -13.69
N TYR A 85 -75.49 1.31 -14.39
CA TYR A 85 -74.89 1.60 -15.70
C TYR A 85 -75.95 2.07 -16.70
N THR A 86 -77.08 1.37 -16.78
CA THR A 86 -78.19 1.71 -17.68
C THR A 86 -78.78 3.09 -17.33
N THR A 87 -78.89 3.42 -16.04
CA THR A 87 -79.36 4.73 -15.57
C THR A 87 -78.36 5.84 -15.91
N LEU A 88 -77.05 5.57 -15.79
CA LEU A 88 -75.99 6.51 -16.12
C LEU A 88 -75.85 6.76 -17.62
N LEU A 89 -76.37 5.90 -18.50
CA LEU A 89 -76.38 6.17 -19.95
C LEU A 89 -77.22 7.40 -20.32
N ALA A 90 -78.18 7.81 -19.50
CA ALA A 90 -79.00 9.01 -19.70
C ALA A 90 -78.30 10.32 -19.24
N PHE A 91 -77.18 10.22 -18.51
CA PHE A 91 -76.46 11.37 -17.95
C PHE A 91 -75.91 12.37 -19.00
N PRO A 92 -75.42 11.95 -20.18
CA PRO A 92 -74.98 12.87 -21.24
C PRO A 92 -76.10 13.80 -21.74
N GLU A 93 -77.31 13.28 -21.90
CA GLU A 93 -78.48 14.08 -22.30
C GLU A 93 -78.92 15.02 -21.17
N LEU A 94 -78.88 14.54 -19.91
CA LEU A 94 -79.17 15.37 -18.74
C LEU A 94 -78.16 16.51 -18.58
N LYS A 95 -76.87 16.25 -18.82
CA LYS A 95 -75.79 17.24 -18.82
C LYS A 95 -76.05 18.35 -19.85
N GLN A 96 -76.59 18.01 -21.01
CA GLN A 96 -76.95 18.98 -22.05
C GLN A 96 -78.19 19.80 -21.65
N LYS A 97 -79.23 19.16 -21.09
CA LYS A 97 -80.44 19.86 -20.59
C LYS A 97 -80.15 20.81 -19.43
N MET A 98 -79.23 20.43 -18.53
CA MET A 98 -78.84 21.21 -17.34
C MET A 98 -77.75 22.26 -17.60
N ALA A 99 -77.34 22.50 -18.85
CA ALA A 99 -76.27 23.43 -19.18
C ALA A 99 -76.50 24.85 -18.60
N LYS A 100 -77.73 25.38 -18.72
CA LYS A 100 -78.09 26.70 -18.17
C LYS A 100 -78.04 26.76 -16.64
N LEU A 101 -78.49 25.70 -15.96
CA LEU A 101 -78.44 25.61 -14.50
C LEU A 101 -77.00 25.49 -14.00
N ARG A 102 -76.16 24.75 -14.73
CA ARG A 102 -74.72 24.63 -14.45
C ARG A 102 -74.02 25.99 -14.60
N GLU A 103 -74.32 26.75 -15.65
CA GLU A 103 -73.78 28.10 -15.82
C GLU A 103 -74.20 29.03 -14.68
N ALA A 104 -75.49 28.99 -14.28
CA ALA A 104 -75.98 29.76 -13.14
C ALA A 104 -75.32 29.34 -11.82
N ASN A 105 -75.13 28.04 -11.59
CA ASN A 105 -74.45 27.52 -10.41
C ASN A 105 -72.95 27.89 -10.39
N MET A 106 -72.29 27.93 -11.55
CA MET A 106 -70.91 28.40 -11.66
C MET A 106 -70.78 29.88 -11.29
N LYS A 107 -71.69 30.74 -11.78
CA LYS A 107 -71.72 32.16 -11.38
C LYS A 107 -72.02 32.34 -9.89
N ASN A 108 -72.95 31.54 -9.34
CA ASN A 108 -73.25 31.56 -7.91
C ASN A 108 -72.06 31.09 -7.06
N SER A 109 -71.37 30.02 -7.47
CA SER A 109 -70.13 29.52 -6.83
C SER A 109 -69.05 30.60 -6.79
N GLN A 110 -68.88 31.34 -7.88
CA GLN A 110 -67.93 32.45 -7.95
C GLN A 110 -68.26 33.60 -7.02
N TYR A 111 -69.51 34.04 -7.01
CA TYR A 111 -69.93 35.10 -6.11
C TYR A 111 -69.85 34.64 -4.65
N ALA A 112 -70.24 33.40 -4.35
CA ALA A 112 -70.13 32.83 -3.02
C ALA A 112 -68.66 32.77 -2.54
N THR A 113 -67.73 32.36 -3.41
CA THR A 113 -66.29 32.33 -3.11
C THR A 113 -65.73 33.74 -2.93
N SER A 114 -66.12 34.68 -3.79
CA SER A 114 -65.69 36.08 -3.70
C SER A 114 -66.23 36.79 -2.45
N ILE A 115 -67.48 36.50 -2.06
CA ILE A 115 -68.11 37.01 -0.84
C ILE A 115 -67.45 36.37 0.39
N GLY A 116 -67.16 35.06 0.34
CA GLY A 116 -66.46 34.36 1.42
C GLY A 116 -65.08 34.93 1.70
N HIS A 117 -64.38 35.40 0.66
CA HIS A 117 -63.04 35.99 0.76
C HIS A 117 -63.04 37.53 0.76
N LEU A 118 -64.21 38.18 0.83
CA LEU A 118 -64.34 39.64 0.70
C LEU A 118 -63.55 40.41 1.77
N GLN A 119 -63.49 39.89 2.99
CA GLN A 119 -62.73 40.48 4.08
C GLN A 119 -61.23 40.53 3.73
N HIS A 120 -60.66 39.44 3.24
CA HIS A 120 -59.25 39.36 2.86
C HIS A 120 -58.92 40.20 1.62
N ILE A 121 -59.88 40.40 0.71
CA ILE A 121 -59.73 41.32 -0.44
C ILE A 121 -59.72 42.77 0.07
N TYR A 122 -60.61 43.15 0.97
CA TYR A 122 -60.68 44.53 1.46
C TYR A 122 -59.52 44.92 2.39
N GLU A 123 -59.12 44.01 3.29
CA GLU A 123 -58.11 44.24 4.32
C GLU A 123 -56.68 43.86 3.87
N ILE A 124 -56.44 43.63 2.57
CA ILE A 124 -55.18 43.09 2.07
C ILE A 124 -53.96 43.94 2.46
N ASN A 125 -54.03 45.26 2.29
CA ASN A 125 -52.90 46.16 2.58
C ASN A 125 -52.61 46.24 4.09
N GLU A 126 -53.65 46.29 4.91
CA GLU A 126 -53.50 46.30 6.38
C GLU A 126 -52.92 44.98 6.89
N THR A 127 -53.39 43.86 6.33
CA THR A 127 -52.90 42.52 6.69
C THR A 127 -51.45 42.34 6.24
N ILE A 128 -51.06 42.86 5.07
CA ILE A 128 -49.69 42.85 4.56
C ILE A 128 -48.75 43.63 5.48
N GLU A 129 -49.11 44.84 5.89
CA GLU A 129 -48.27 45.65 6.80
C GLU A 129 -48.14 44.99 8.18
N LYS A 130 -49.23 44.50 8.78
CA LYS A 130 -49.17 43.71 10.03
C LYS A 130 -48.30 42.47 9.90
N THR A 131 -48.35 41.81 8.74
CA THR A 131 -47.53 40.62 8.49
C THR A 131 -46.05 40.99 8.40
N ARG A 132 -45.71 42.12 7.78
CA ARG A 132 -44.34 42.64 7.74
C ARG A 132 -43.82 43.00 9.14
N GLU A 133 -44.64 43.62 9.98
CA GLU A 133 -44.30 43.86 11.41
C GLU A 133 -44.02 42.54 12.14
N TYR A 134 -44.85 41.51 11.96
CA TYR A 134 -44.62 40.19 12.57
C TYR A 134 -43.34 39.50 12.07
N VAL A 135 -42.95 39.69 10.81
CA VAL A 135 -41.67 39.19 10.27
C VAL A 135 -40.49 39.90 10.95
N GLN A 136 -40.57 41.23 11.13
CA GLN A 136 -39.54 42.02 11.80
C GLN A 136 -39.42 41.68 13.29
N ASP A 137 -40.55 41.45 13.97
CA ASP A 137 -40.63 41.04 15.38
C ASP A 137 -40.16 39.59 15.64
N GLY A 138 -39.90 38.80 14.59
CA GLY A 138 -39.57 37.37 14.72
C GLY A 138 -40.77 36.48 15.09
N LYS A 139 -42.01 36.97 15.01
CA LYS A 139 -43.25 36.21 15.24
C LYS A 139 -43.68 35.43 13.99
N LEU A 140 -42.80 34.54 13.53
CA LEU A 140 -42.89 33.93 12.19
C LEU A 140 -44.16 33.08 11.97
N LEU A 141 -44.71 32.44 13.01
CA LEU A 141 -45.94 31.64 12.89
C LEU A 141 -47.17 32.51 12.59
N LEU A 142 -47.25 33.70 13.22
CA LEU A 142 -48.35 34.64 12.99
C LEU A 142 -48.23 35.25 11.60
N ALA A 143 -47.01 35.61 11.18
CA ALA A 143 -46.75 36.04 9.81
C ALA A 143 -47.14 34.98 8.78
N HIS A 144 -46.73 33.72 9.01
CA HIS A 144 -47.07 32.60 8.13
C HIS A 144 -48.58 32.33 8.04
N LYS A 145 -49.30 32.44 9.18
CA LYS A 145 -50.76 32.29 9.19
C LYS A 145 -51.44 33.32 8.29
N ASN A 146 -51.08 34.61 8.42
CA ASN A 146 -51.65 35.66 7.58
C ASN A 146 -51.34 35.44 6.10
N ILE A 147 -50.10 35.03 5.77
CA ILE A 147 -49.71 34.69 4.40
C ILE A 147 -50.56 33.54 3.87
N MET A 148 -50.74 32.48 4.64
CA MET A 148 -51.51 31.30 4.24
C MET A 148 -52.98 31.64 3.97
N GLU A 149 -53.59 32.48 4.80
CA GLU A 149 -54.99 32.92 4.61
C GLU A 149 -55.13 33.78 3.34
N MET A 150 -54.20 34.71 3.11
CA MET A 150 -54.19 35.54 1.90
C MET A 150 -53.88 34.74 0.63
N GLU A 151 -52.93 33.79 0.69
CA GLU A 151 -52.63 32.88 -0.42
C GLU A 151 -53.83 31.98 -0.73
N HIS A 152 -54.50 31.45 0.30
CA HIS A 152 -55.69 30.62 0.13
C HIS A 152 -56.81 31.39 -0.56
N ALA A 153 -57.08 32.64 -0.13
CA ALA A 153 -58.04 33.51 -0.78
C ALA A 153 -57.68 33.78 -2.25
N ARG A 154 -56.41 34.12 -2.54
CA ARG A 154 -55.92 34.31 -3.92
C ARG A 154 -56.13 33.05 -4.76
N ASP A 155 -55.73 31.90 -4.23
CA ASP A 155 -55.69 30.63 -4.97
C ASP A 155 -57.09 30.08 -5.21
N ASP A 156 -58.02 30.25 -4.28
CA ASP A 156 -59.44 29.90 -4.45
C ASP A 156 -60.12 30.76 -5.52
N LEU A 157 -59.89 32.08 -5.51
CA LEU A 157 -60.39 32.98 -6.55
C LEU A 157 -59.84 32.59 -7.92
N MET A 158 -58.54 32.28 -7.99
CA MET A 158 -57.91 31.83 -9.22
C MET A 158 -58.38 30.46 -9.69
N TYR A 159 -58.75 29.57 -8.77
CA TYR A 159 -59.34 28.29 -9.09
C TYR A 159 -60.76 28.44 -9.68
N GLU A 160 -61.60 29.31 -9.10
CA GLU A 160 -62.92 29.62 -9.65
C GLU A 160 -62.86 30.29 -11.03
N VAL A 161 -61.86 31.15 -11.27
CA VAL A 161 -61.57 31.70 -12.61
C VAL A 161 -61.10 30.59 -13.56
N HIS A 162 -60.28 29.67 -13.09
CA HIS A 162 -59.80 28.54 -13.91
C HIS A 162 -60.92 27.62 -14.38
N LYS A 163 -61.95 27.39 -13.55
CA LYS A 163 -63.12 26.57 -13.91
C LYS A 163 -63.95 27.13 -15.07
N LEU A 164 -63.85 28.43 -15.36
CA LEU A 164 -64.70 29.09 -16.36
C LEU A 164 -64.40 28.69 -17.82
N GLN A 165 -63.17 28.27 -18.13
CA GLN A 165 -62.73 27.94 -19.51
C GLN A 165 -63.16 29.00 -20.57
N GLN A 166 -63.25 30.28 -20.20
CA GLN A 166 -63.61 31.40 -21.09
C GLN A 166 -62.38 31.97 -21.82
N SER A 167 -62.63 32.72 -22.90
CA SER A 167 -61.57 33.36 -23.72
C SER A 167 -60.67 34.36 -22.95
N ASN A 168 -61.17 34.92 -21.84
CA ASN A 168 -60.48 35.95 -21.02
C ASN A 168 -59.79 35.41 -19.75
N VAL A 169 -59.73 34.10 -19.54
CA VAL A 169 -59.16 33.48 -18.32
C VAL A 169 -57.74 33.97 -18.02
N ASN A 170 -56.92 34.22 -19.04
CA ASN A 170 -55.55 34.71 -18.84
C ASN A 170 -55.49 36.17 -18.37
N TYR A 171 -56.41 37.03 -18.82
CA TYR A 171 -56.48 38.43 -18.40
C TYR A 171 -56.90 38.52 -16.92
N GLU A 172 -57.93 37.78 -16.50
CA GLU A 172 -58.42 37.77 -15.12
C GLU A 172 -57.39 37.15 -14.15
N LYS A 173 -56.71 36.07 -14.57
CA LYS A 173 -55.58 35.51 -13.80
C LYS A 173 -54.45 36.52 -13.63
N ASN A 174 -54.13 37.31 -14.66
CA ASN A 174 -53.09 38.33 -14.58
C ASN A 174 -53.49 39.53 -13.71
N LEU A 175 -54.77 39.91 -13.71
CA LEU A 175 -55.30 40.93 -12.82
C LEU A 175 -55.14 40.50 -11.35
N LEU A 176 -55.54 39.27 -11.02
CA LEU A 176 -55.38 38.71 -9.67
C LEU A 176 -53.91 38.61 -9.27
N LYS A 177 -53.02 38.16 -10.17
CA LYS A 177 -51.56 38.17 -9.90
C LYS A 177 -51.02 39.56 -9.60
N THR A 178 -51.50 40.58 -10.32
CA THR A 178 -51.05 41.97 -10.11
C THR A 178 -51.56 42.50 -8.77
N TYR A 179 -52.82 42.22 -8.44
CA TYR A 179 -53.45 42.64 -7.20
C TYR A 179 -52.75 42.05 -5.95
N PHE A 180 -52.40 40.76 -5.99
CA PHE A 180 -51.70 40.08 -4.89
C PHE A 180 -50.16 40.19 -4.98
N SER A 181 -49.60 41.07 -5.81
CA SER A 181 -48.13 41.12 -6.02
C SER A 181 -47.33 41.51 -4.77
N ASP A 182 -47.92 42.29 -3.86
CA ASP A 182 -47.26 42.66 -2.60
C ASP A 182 -47.19 41.47 -1.61
N LEU A 183 -48.10 40.51 -1.72
CA LEU A 183 -48.05 39.26 -0.95
C LEU A 183 -46.77 38.47 -1.27
N ASP A 184 -46.39 38.40 -2.55
CA ASP A 184 -45.18 37.71 -2.98
C ASP A 184 -43.91 38.34 -2.38
N LYS A 185 -43.90 39.67 -2.18
CA LYS A 185 -42.78 40.37 -1.51
C LYS A 185 -42.67 39.97 -0.04
N VAL A 186 -43.79 39.94 0.69
CA VAL A 186 -43.80 39.53 2.11
C VAL A 186 -43.40 38.05 2.26
N ILE A 187 -43.81 37.19 1.33
CA ILE A 187 -43.37 35.79 1.31
C ILE A 187 -41.85 35.69 1.13
N GLN A 188 -41.25 36.53 0.28
CA GLN A 188 -39.80 36.59 0.12
C GLN A 188 -39.10 37.12 1.38
N GLU A 189 -39.68 38.11 2.07
CA GLU A 189 -39.17 38.64 3.34
C GLU A 189 -39.19 37.55 4.44
N LEU A 190 -40.31 36.83 4.58
CA LEU A 190 -40.41 35.68 5.48
C LEU A 190 -39.37 34.60 5.12
N ALA A 191 -39.27 34.24 3.84
CA ALA A 191 -38.31 33.24 3.39
C ALA A 191 -36.86 33.62 3.72
N LYS A 192 -36.48 34.89 3.55
CA LYS A 192 -35.14 35.39 3.95
C LYS A 192 -34.88 35.17 5.45
N GLN A 193 -35.85 35.44 6.31
CA GLN A 193 -35.71 35.19 7.75
C GLN A 193 -35.62 33.69 8.07
N LEU A 194 -36.40 32.85 7.41
CA LEU A 194 -36.31 31.39 7.55
C LEU A 194 -34.92 30.87 7.16
N TRP A 195 -34.37 31.33 6.03
CA TRP A 195 -33.03 30.93 5.59
C TRP A 195 -31.93 31.42 6.51
N TYR A 196 -32.07 32.62 7.09
CA TYR A 196 -31.14 33.12 8.10
C TYR A 196 -31.12 32.26 9.37
N ILE A 197 -32.29 31.79 9.83
CA ILE A 197 -32.38 30.89 10.98
C ILE A 197 -31.79 29.51 10.63
N CYS A 198 -32.12 28.98 9.45
CA CYS A 198 -31.62 27.67 9.00
C CYS A 198 -30.10 27.69 8.77
N SER A 199 -29.53 28.78 8.25
CA SER A 199 -28.09 28.91 8.05
C SER A 199 -27.30 28.98 9.35
N ARG A 200 -27.96 29.36 10.47
CA ARG A 200 -27.37 29.37 11.81
C ARG A 200 -27.79 28.17 12.64
N CYS A 201 -28.20 27.07 12.01
CA CYS A 201 -28.74 25.89 12.70
C CYS A 201 -27.84 25.39 13.83
N LEU A 202 -26.54 25.17 13.55
CA LEU A 202 -25.60 24.64 14.55
C LEU A 202 -25.30 25.67 15.66
N GLU A 203 -25.16 26.96 15.33
CA GLU A 203 -24.91 28.02 16.31
C GLU A 203 -26.14 28.29 17.19
N ALA A 204 -27.34 28.28 16.60
CA ALA A 204 -28.60 28.49 17.31
C ALA A 204 -28.83 27.38 18.33
N VAL A 205 -28.47 26.15 17.97
CA VAL A 205 -28.60 24.97 18.83
C VAL A 205 -27.52 24.94 19.94
N ARG A 206 -26.34 25.51 19.70
CA ARG A 206 -25.27 25.68 20.72
C ARG A 206 -25.56 26.79 21.73
N GLY A 207 -26.36 27.78 21.34
CA GLY A 207 -26.55 29.04 22.07
C GLY A 207 -27.63 29.00 23.15
N THR A 208 -28.27 30.16 23.33
CA THR A 208 -29.36 30.39 24.29
C THR A 208 -30.58 29.50 24.02
N GLU A 209 -31.38 29.18 25.05
CA GLU A 209 -32.62 28.36 24.95
C GLU A 209 -33.63 28.83 23.88
N GLN A 210 -33.58 30.10 23.46
CA GLN A 210 -34.45 30.65 22.42
C GLN A 210 -34.07 30.18 21.00
N GLY A 211 -32.82 29.75 20.76
CA GLY A 211 -32.32 29.35 19.44
C GLY A 211 -32.99 28.08 18.89
N PRO A 212 -33.02 26.96 19.62
CA PRO A 212 -33.75 25.75 19.22
C PRO A 212 -35.23 26.03 18.93
N THR A 213 -35.87 26.88 19.75
CA THR A 213 -37.27 27.27 19.57
C THR A 213 -37.51 28.00 18.24
N GLN A 214 -36.61 28.92 17.86
CA GLN A 214 -36.68 29.61 16.58
C GLN A 214 -36.47 28.67 15.39
N LEU A 215 -35.52 27.72 15.50
CA LEU A 215 -35.28 26.71 14.48
C LEU A 215 -36.49 25.79 14.29
N VAL A 216 -37.05 25.25 15.37
CA VAL A 216 -38.27 24.43 15.32
C VAL A 216 -39.43 25.22 14.71
N THR A 217 -39.55 26.50 15.03
CA THR A 217 -40.57 27.37 14.44
C THR A 217 -40.40 27.51 12.92
N ALA A 218 -39.17 27.73 12.44
CA ALA A 218 -38.87 27.79 11.01
C ALA A 218 -39.16 26.45 10.31
N LEU A 219 -38.76 25.33 10.90
CA LEU A 219 -39.01 23.99 10.36
C LEU A 219 -40.51 23.63 10.32
N ARG A 220 -41.28 24.06 11.31
CA ARG A 220 -42.76 23.88 11.31
C ARG A 220 -43.42 24.62 10.14
N ILE A 221 -42.92 25.81 9.80
CA ILE A 221 -43.40 26.57 8.64
C ILE A 221 -43.04 25.82 7.35
N ILE A 222 -41.79 25.37 7.21
CA ILE A 222 -41.33 24.60 6.05
C ILE A 222 -42.16 23.33 5.84
N GLU A 223 -42.43 22.56 6.90
CA GLU A 223 -43.24 21.34 6.82
C GLU A 223 -44.71 21.60 6.52
N ARG A 224 -45.22 22.78 6.88
CA ARG A 224 -46.58 23.19 6.54
C ARG A 224 -46.68 23.56 5.06
N GLU A 225 -45.67 24.27 4.55
CA GLU A 225 -45.54 24.63 3.15
C GLU A 225 -45.39 23.40 2.24
N GLU A 226 -44.59 22.41 2.64
CA GLU A 226 -44.44 21.16 1.90
C GLU A 226 -45.74 20.35 1.86
N ARG A 227 -46.54 20.37 2.93
CA ARG A 227 -47.87 19.76 2.95
C ARG A 227 -48.86 20.45 2.00
N ILE A 228 -48.78 21.78 1.89
CA ILE A 228 -49.58 22.55 0.92
C ILE A 228 -49.15 22.20 -0.51
N ASP A 229 -47.84 22.12 -0.77
CA ASP A 229 -47.31 21.69 -2.07
C ASP A 229 -47.81 20.29 -2.45
N GLN A 230 -47.72 19.33 -1.52
CA GLN A 230 -48.19 17.96 -1.74
C GLN A 230 -49.69 17.90 -2.04
N TYR A 231 -50.50 18.67 -1.32
CA TYR A 231 -51.94 18.74 -1.55
C TYR A 231 -52.28 19.17 -2.99
N TYR A 232 -51.58 20.17 -3.53
CA TYR A 232 -51.82 20.62 -4.91
C TYR A 232 -51.27 19.65 -5.95
N ILE A 233 -50.14 18.98 -5.68
CA ILE A 233 -49.60 17.92 -6.55
C ILE A 233 -50.59 16.75 -6.65
N ASP A 234 -51.11 16.27 -5.53
CA ASP A 234 -52.07 15.16 -5.50
C ASP A 234 -53.36 15.53 -6.22
N ARG A 235 -53.84 16.77 -6.01
CA ARG A 235 -55.05 17.30 -6.66
C ARG A 235 -54.88 17.52 -8.16
N GLN A 236 -53.67 17.87 -8.61
CA GLN A 236 -53.33 17.97 -10.03
C GLN A 236 -53.42 16.60 -10.71
N ALA A 237 -52.93 15.55 -10.05
CA ALA A 237 -52.97 14.19 -10.56
C ALA A 237 -54.40 13.62 -10.63
N SER A 238 -55.30 14.00 -9.71
CA SER A 238 -56.59 13.35 -9.54
C SER A 238 -57.78 14.00 -10.26
N THR A 239 -57.83 15.32 -10.41
CA THR A 239 -59.12 15.99 -10.71
C THR A 239 -59.04 17.27 -11.53
N SER A 240 -57.98 18.07 -11.42
CA SER A 240 -57.92 19.38 -12.08
C SER A 240 -56.48 19.77 -12.43
N ASP A 241 -56.21 20.17 -13.67
CA ASP A 241 -54.89 20.69 -14.11
C ASP A 241 -54.61 22.12 -13.60
N PHE A 242 -55.02 22.44 -12.37
CA PHE A 242 -54.82 23.74 -11.75
C PHE A 242 -53.67 23.67 -10.75
N MET A 243 -52.64 24.48 -10.98
CA MET A 243 -51.55 24.72 -10.04
C MET A 243 -51.51 26.22 -9.69
N PRO A 244 -51.53 26.58 -8.39
CA PRO A 244 -51.32 27.97 -7.98
C PRO A 244 -49.95 28.52 -8.44
N PRO A 245 -49.84 29.84 -8.65
CA PRO A 245 -48.60 30.45 -9.09
C PRO A 245 -47.53 30.33 -8.00
N GLY A 246 -46.32 29.90 -8.37
CA GLY A 246 -45.21 29.77 -7.43
C GLY A 246 -45.20 28.47 -6.61
N ARG A 247 -46.15 27.54 -6.84
CA ARG A 247 -46.17 26.19 -6.28
C ARG A 247 -45.73 25.15 -7.33
N PRO A 248 -45.05 24.06 -6.95
CA PRO A 248 -44.53 23.77 -5.62
C PRO A 248 -43.31 24.63 -5.28
N ARG A 249 -43.21 25.08 -4.02
CA ARG A 249 -42.11 25.91 -3.51
C ARG A 249 -40.87 25.11 -3.13
N LYS A 250 -41.02 23.83 -2.74
CA LYS A 250 -39.94 22.90 -2.35
C LYS A 250 -39.03 23.47 -1.24
N TRP A 251 -39.63 24.05 -0.20
CA TRP A 251 -38.87 24.70 0.87
C TRP A 251 -38.02 23.73 1.70
N ARG A 252 -38.40 22.45 1.77
CA ARG A 252 -37.56 21.41 2.38
C ARG A 252 -36.22 21.27 1.66
N GLN A 253 -36.24 21.21 0.33
CA GLN A 253 -35.02 21.12 -0.48
C GLN A 253 -34.14 22.36 -0.28
N LYS A 254 -34.73 23.56 -0.35
CA LYS A 254 -33.99 24.82 -0.13
C LYS A 254 -33.40 24.93 1.28
N CYS A 255 -34.09 24.44 2.30
CA CYS A 255 -33.57 24.40 3.67
C CYS A 255 -32.28 23.57 3.74
N LEU A 256 -32.28 22.38 3.15
CA LEU A 256 -31.10 21.51 3.11
C LEU A 256 -29.96 22.13 2.28
N GLU A 257 -30.26 22.82 1.18
CA GLU A 257 -29.28 23.56 0.37
C GLU A 257 -28.64 24.72 1.17
N VAL A 258 -29.43 25.47 1.94
CA VAL A 258 -28.93 26.54 2.81
C VAL A 258 -28.01 25.98 3.90
N ILE A 259 -28.41 24.89 4.56
CA ILE A 259 -27.57 24.22 5.57
C ILE A 259 -26.26 23.72 4.94
N ALA A 260 -26.34 23.07 3.78
CA ALA A 260 -25.14 22.61 3.06
C ALA A 260 -24.23 23.77 2.66
N SER A 261 -24.79 24.90 2.23
CA SER A 261 -24.00 26.10 1.91
C SER A 261 -23.29 26.68 3.13
N THR A 262 -23.90 26.64 4.31
CA THR A 262 -23.24 27.07 5.56
C THR A 262 -22.11 26.12 5.92
N VAL A 263 -22.33 24.80 5.85
CA VAL A 263 -21.27 23.80 6.11
C VAL A 263 -20.09 24.03 5.15
N LYS A 264 -20.37 24.32 3.88
CA LYS A 264 -19.34 24.66 2.87
C LYS A 264 -18.55 25.90 3.27
N GLN A 265 -19.23 27.00 3.58
CA GLN A 265 -18.59 28.25 4.01
C GLN A 265 -17.73 28.05 5.26
N ARG A 266 -18.14 27.17 6.17
CA ARG A 266 -17.38 26.86 7.38
C ARG A 266 -16.11 26.07 7.09
N ILE A 267 -16.18 25.06 6.21
CA ILE A 267 -15.00 24.29 5.78
C ILE A 267 -14.01 25.17 5.00
N GLU A 268 -14.51 26.06 4.14
CA GLU A 268 -13.68 27.02 3.39
C GLU A 268 -13.08 28.09 4.32
N GLY A 269 -13.88 28.61 5.26
CA GLY A 269 -13.46 29.63 6.23
C GLY A 269 -12.45 29.15 7.28
N ASN A 270 -12.26 27.83 7.41
CA ASN A 270 -11.21 27.26 8.27
C ASN A 270 -9.80 27.51 7.71
N GLN A 271 -9.66 27.86 6.42
CA GLN A 271 -8.37 28.16 5.82
C GLN A 271 -7.96 29.60 6.15
N LEU A 272 -7.27 29.76 7.29
CA LEU A 272 -6.79 31.06 7.79
C LEU A 272 -5.47 31.50 7.16
N GLU A 273 -4.67 30.54 6.69
CA GLU A 273 -3.31 30.75 6.22
C GLU A 273 -3.15 30.12 4.82
N ASP A 274 -2.26 30.69 4.02
CA ASP A 274 -1.80 30.12 2.75
C ASP A 274 -0.31 29.79 2.81
N ARG A 275 0.22 29.21 1.72
CA ARG A 275 1.63 28.85 1.61
C ARG A 275 2.57 30.06 1.79
N SER A 276 2.13 31.27 1.46
CA SER A 276 2.95 32.48 1.57
C SER A 276 3.13 32.93 3.03
N LEU A 277 2.12 32.70 3.86
CA LEU A 277 2.13 33.07 5.28
C LEU A 277 2.79 32.00 6.16
N ASN A 278 2.56 30.72 5.86
CA ASN A 278 3.08 29.62 6.68
C ASN A 278 3.37 28.36 5.85
N LYS A 279 4.58 27.81 5.98
CA LYS A 279 4.98 26.55 5.33
C LYS A 279 4.16 25.33 5.79
N GLN A 280 3.51 25.41 6.96
CA GLN A 280 2.66 24.36 7.52
C GLN A 280 1.16 24.70 7.44
N TRP A 281 0.76 25.59 6.51
CA TRP A 281 -0.63 26.02 6.36
C TRP A 281 -1.60 24.83 6.20
N LEU A 282 -1.21 23.80 5.44
CA LEU A 282 -2.07 22.65 5.15
C LEU A 282 -2.29 21.78 6.40
N ALA A 283 -1.24 21.46 7.16
CA ALA A 283 -1.37 20.76 8.43
C ALA A 283 -2.31 21.49 9.41
N ARG A 284 -2.16 22.82 9.53
CA ARG A 284 -3.02 23.63 10.41
C ARG A 284 -4.47 23.65 9.91
N TYR A 285 -4.68 23.82 8.61
CA TYR A 285 -6.00 23.75 8.00
C TYR A 285 -6.70 22.41 8.28
N LEU A 286 -5.98 21.30 8.05
CA LEU A 286 -6.49 19.95 8.25
C LEU A 286 -6.80 19.66 9.73
N GLU A 287 -6.01 20.20 10.65
CA GLU A 287 -6.26 20.06 12.10
C GLU A 287 -7.46 20.89 12.56
N VAL A 288 -7.64 22.12 12.05
CA VAL A 288 -8.83 22.92 12.31
C VAL A 288 -10.07 22.22 11.75
N CYS A 289 -10.00 21.68 10.53
CA CYS A 289 -11.07 20.88 9.94
C CYS A 289 -11.40 19.66 10.82
N ARG A 290 -10.39 18.94 11.33
CA ARG A 290 -10.61 17.82 12.26
C ARG A 290 -11.41 18.24 13.49
N LEU A 291 -11.00 19.32 14.16
CA LEU A 291 -11.67 19.81 15.36
C LEU A 291 -13.11 20.26 15.07
N VAL A 292 -13.30 21.05 14.02
CA VAL A 292 -14.61 21.61 13.64
C VAL A 292 -15.59 20.51 13.22
N VAL A 293 -15.17 19.55 12.40
CA VAL A 293 -16.03 18.44 11.95
C VAL A 293 -16.53 17.61 13.13
N VAL A 294 -15.63 17.22 14.04
CA VAL A 294 -16.02 16.39 15.21
C VAL A 294 -16.98 17.14 16.11
N ASP A 295 -16.66 18.40 16.44
CA ASP A 295 -17.48 19.23 17.32
C ASP A 295 -18.87 19.51 16.71
N ASP A 296 -18.93 19.81 15.41
CA ASP A 296 -20.21 20.04 14.70
C ASP A 296 -21.07 18.79 14.61
N LEU A 297 -20.49 17.63 14.30
CA LEU A 297 -21.25 16.39 14.23
C LEU A 297 -21.77 15.96 15.61
N LEU A 298 -21.02 16.23 16.70
CA LEU A 298 -21.49 16.00 18.06
C LEU A 298 -22.69 16.88 18.41
N VAL A 299 -22.66 18.16 18.03
CA VAL A 299 -23.79 19.08 18.21
C VAL A 299 -24.97 18.68 17.33
N ALA A 300 -24.73 18.29 16.08
CA ALA A 300 -25.76 17.83 15.17
C ALA A 300 -26.51 16.61 15.74
N LYS A 301 -25.77 15.68 16.35
CA LYS A 301 -26.33 14.49 16.99
C LYS A 301 -27.11 14.81 18.27
N SER A 302 -26.49 15.54 19.19
CA SER A 302 -27.03 15.73 20.55
C SER A 302 -28.16 16.76 20.60
N ALA A 303 -28.07 17.82 19.82
CA ALA A 303 -28.90 19.00 20.00
C ALA A 303 -29.65 19.43 18.73
N ALA A 304 -29.11 19.18 17.52
CA ALA A 304 -29.86 19.46 16.29
C ALA A 304 -30.89 18.36 15.98
N SER A 305 -30.55 17.08 16.17
CA SER A 305 -31.46 15.95 15.88
C SER A 305 -32.84 16.07 16.54
N PRO A 306 -32.99 16.50 17.81
CA PRO A 306 -34.30 16.72 18.44
C PRO A 306 -35.13 17.85 17.82
N CYS A 307 -34.51 18.81 17.12
CA CYS A 307 -35.21 19.95 16.52
C CYS A 307 -35.87 19.62 15.18
N PHE A 308 -35.38 18.59 14.49
CA PHE A 308 -35.87 18.19 13.16
C PHE A 308 -36.88 17.04 13.25
N PRO A 309 -37.83 16.95 12.32
CA PRO A 309 -38.68 15.77 12.19
C PRO A 309 -37.84 14.51 11.90
N PRO A 310 -38.22 13.31 12.41
CA PRO A 310 -37.48 12.08 12.16
C PRO A 310 -37.31 11.74 10.67
N SER A 311 -38.26 12.14 9.82
CA SER A 311 -38.22 11.94 8.36
C SER A 311 -37.07 12.67 7.65
N TYR A 312 -36.40 13.63 8.31
CA TYR A 312 -35.28 14.34 7.73
C TYR A 312 -33.97 13.55 7.79
N GLU A 313 -33.84 12.64 8.77
CA GLU A 313 -32.58 11.92 9.05
C GLU A 313 -31.39 12.90 9.12
N ILE A 314 -31.61 14.01 9.86
CA ILE A 314 -30.75 15.19 9.76
C ILE A 314 -29.30 14.91 10.16
N TYR A 315 -29.08 14.00 11.11
CA TYR A 315 -27.73 13.62 11.55
C TYR A 315 -26.96 12.95 10.40
N ASP A 316 -27.55 11.96 9.74
CA ASP A 316 -26.94 11.28 8.60
C ASP A 316 -26.71 12.24 7.43
N ARG A 317 -27.65 13.18 7.20
CA ARG A 317 -27.46 14.26 6.23
C ARG A 317 -26.29 15.17 6.57
N PHE A 318 -26.11 15.55 7.83
CA PHE A 318 -24.92 16.32 8.24
C PHE A 318 -23.64 15.52 7.98
N VAL A 319 -23.60 14.23 8.34
CA VAL A 319 -22.45 13.36 8.06
C VAL A 319 -22.15 13.34 6.56
N SER A 320 -23.16 13.13 5.70
CA SER A 320 -22.99 13.17 4.24
C SER A 320 -22.54 14.54 3.72
N MET A 321 -23.09 15.65 4.25
CA MET A 321 -22.71 17.01 3.85
C MET A 321 -21.25 17.31 4.17
N TYR A 322 -20.83 17.08 5.42
CA TYR A 322 -19.43 17.29 5.82
C TYR A 322 -18.48 16.40 5.01
N HIS A 323 -18.82 15.13 4.83
CA HIS A 323 -18.02 14.20 4.05
C HIS A 323 -17.85 14.65 2.58
N ASN A 324 -18.97 14.96 1.90
CA ASN A 324 -18.95 15.33 0.48
C ASN A 324 -18.27 16.68 0.22
N LEU A 325 -18.51 17.67 1.07
CA LEU A 325 -17.92 19.01 0.92
C LEU A 325 -16.42 18.98 1.22
N LEU A 326 -16.01 18.24 2.24
CA LEU A 326 -14.60 18.03 2.54
C LEU A 326 -13.89 17.23 1.45
N SER A 327 -14.52 16.18 0.92
CA SER A 327 -14.03 15.45 -0.26
C SER A 327 -13.82 16.39 -1.45
N GLY A 328 -14.80 17.25 -1.75
CA GLY A 328 -14.70 18.25 -2.80
C GLY A 328 -13.51 19.19 -2.59
N ARG A 329 -13.37 19.74 -1.37
CA ARG A 329 -12.29 20.68 -1.05
C ARG A 329 -10.91 20.02 -1.10
N LEU A 330 -10.77 18.80 -0.58
CA LEU A 330 -9.50 18.06 -0.64
C LEU A 330 -9.15 17.66 -2.07
N ARG A 331 -10.13 17.44 -2.94
CA ARG A 331 -9.90 17.19 -4.37
C ARG A 331 -9.37 18.43 -5.09
N GLU A 332 -9.86 19.62 -4.75
CA GLU A 332 -9.31 20.88 -5.24
C GLU A 332 -7.85 21.03 -4.81
N ILE A 333 -7.54 20.84 -3.51
CA ILE A 333 -6.17 20.89 -2.99
C ILE A 333 -5.28 19.83 -3.64
N ALA A 334 -5.77 18.62 -3.87
CA ALA A 334 -5.03 17.54 -4.53
C ALA A 334 -4.70 17.86 -6.00
N SER A 335 -5.55 18.64 -6.68
CA SER A 335 -5.33 19.05 -8.07
C SER A 335 -4.23 20.11 -8.22
N ASP A 336 -3.89 20.80 -7.13
CA ASP A 336 -2.83 21.80 -7.11
C ASP A 336 -1.41 21.17 -7.08
N LYS A 337 -0.42 22.02 -7.36
CA LYS A 337 1.00 21.63 -7.25
C LYS A 337 1.44 21.69 -5.78
N LEU A 338 1.24 20.57 -5.10
CA LEU A 338 1.68 20.34 -3.72
C LEU A 338 3.19 20.06 -3.61
N GLU A 339 3.80 20.59 -2.55
CA GLU A 339 5.16 20.30 -2.11
C GLU A 339 5.25 18.95 -1.37
N LYS A 340 6.47 18.42 -1.18
CA LYS A 340 6.67 17.09 -0.57
C LYS A 340 6.04 16.96 0.83
N ASN A 341 6.24 17.97 1.67
CA ASN A 341 5.65 18.04 3.01
C ASN A 341 4.12 18.13 2.97
N GLU A 342 3.56 18.89 2.03
CA GLU A 342 2.11 19.02 1.86
C GLU A 342 1.47 17.70 1.38
N LEU A 343 2.16 16.95 0.51
CA LEU A 343 1.74 15.61 0.10
C LEU A 343 1.69 14.65 1.29
N VAL A 344 2.72 14.66 2.15
CA VAL A 344 2.76 13.84 3.37
C VAL A 344 1.60 14.20 4.30
N GLN A 345 1.38 15.50 4.55
CA GLN A 345 0.30 15.99 5.39
C GLN A 345 -1.08 15.58 4.86
N LEU A 346 -1.33 15.74 3.57
CA LEU A 346 -2.61 15.39 2.95
C LEU A 346 -2.86 13.88 2.99
N LEU A 347 -1.88 13.08 2.55
CA LEU A 347 -2.02 11.62 2.47
C LEU A 347 -2.15 10.98 3.87
N SER A 348 -1.36 11.44 4.83
CA SER A 348 -1.47 11.01 6.23
C SER A 348 -2.84 11.34 6.81
N TRP A 349 -3.35 12.55 6.54
CA TRP A 349 -4.66 12.96 7.01
C TRP A 349 -5.80 12.13 6.41
N VAL A 350 -5.76 11.87 5.09
CA VAL A 350 -6.74 11.02 4.40
C VAL A 350 -6.77 9.60 5.00
N ASN A 351 -5.62 9.03 5.33
CA ASN A 351 -5.53 7.72 5.99
C ASN A 351 -6.03 7.76 7.44
N SER A 352 -5.81 8.88 8.15
CA SER A 352 -6.29 9.08 9.52
C SER A 352 -7.79 9.44 9.60
N TYR A 353 -8.45 9.77 8.49
CA TYR A 353 -9.83 10.30 8.50
C TYR A 353 -10.86 9.31 9.07
N GLY A 354 -10.66 8.01 8.85
CA GLY A 354 -11.49 6.96 9.43
C GLY A 354 -11.17 6.61 10.88
N SER A 355 -10.12 7.19 11.47
CA SER A 355 -9.66 6.87 12.83
C SER A 355 -10.51 7.50 13.92
N ASP A 356 -10.30 7.06 15.15
CA ASP A 356 -10.96 7.55 16.38
C ASP A 356 -10.79 9.06 16.61
N GLN A 357 -9.82 9.68 15.93
CA GLN A 357 -9.55 11.11 16.04
C GLN A 357 -10.51 11.99 15.23
N ILE A 358 -11.20 11.42 14.24
CA ILE A 358 -12.13 12.14 13.34
C ILE A 358 -13.48 11.42 13.29
N LEU A 359 -13.85 10.79 12.17
CA LEU A 359 -15.17 10.15 12.01
C LEU A 359 -15.30 8.87 12.84
N GLY A 360 -14.19 8.17 13.13
CA GLY A 360 -14.19 6.94 13.92
C GLY A 360 -14.43 7.17 15.41
N ASN A 361 -14.59 8.42 15.84
CA ASN A 361 -14.81 8.76 17.24
C ASN A 361 -16.05 8.01 17.79
N PRO A 362 -15.90 7.22 18.88
CA PRO A 362 -17.00 6.41 19.43
C PRO A 362 -18.26 7.22 19.80
N ARG A 363 -18.11 8.51 20.10
CA ARG A 363 -19.24 9.40 20.43
C ARG A 363 -20.13 9.70 19.22
N LEU A 364 -19.55 9.71 18.01
CA LEU A 364 -20.29 9.92 16.77
C LEU A 364 -21.15 8.70 16.41
N GLN A 365 -20.71 7.47 16.74
CA GLN A 365 -21.39 6.21 16.38
C GLN A 365 -21.65 6.08 14.87
N ILE A 366 -20.69 6.49 14.05
CA ILE A 366 -20.76 6.37 12.58
C ILE A 366 -20.07 5.06 12.19
N ASN A 367 -20.68 4.28 11.31
CA ASN A 367 -19.99 3.16 10.67
C ASN A 367 -19.07 3.69 9.56
N THR A 368 -17.89 4.15 9.96
CA THR A 368 -16.91 4.77 9.05
C THR A 368 -16.42 3.81 7.97
N ALA A 369 -16.31 2.53 8.29
CA ALA A 369 -15.86 1.51 7.34
C ALA A 369 -16.84 1.36 6.17
N ALA A 370 -18.15 1.35 6.44
CA ALA A 370 -19.16 1.30 5.39
C ALA A 370 -19.17 2.60 4.56
N LEU A 371 -19.14 3.76 5.22
CA LEU A 371 -19.15 5.06 4.53
C LEU A 371 -17.96 5.21 3.57
N LEU A 372 -16.75 4.86 4.02
CA LEU A 372 -15.54 4.99 3.20
C LEU A 372 -15.43 3.93 2.10
N ALA A 373 -16.13 2.80 2.24
CA ALA A 373 -16.22 1.79 1.18
C ALA A 373 -17.08 2.27 0.01
N ASP A 374 -18.23 2.88 0.31
CA ASP A 374 -19.17 3.38 -0.69
C ASP A 374 -18.73 4.73 -1.26
N HIS A 375 -18.24 5.61 -0.40
CA HIS A 375 -17.85 6.98 -0.70
C HIS A 375 -16.48 7.29 -0.09
N PRO A 376 -15.38 7.00 -0.81
CA PRO A 376 -14.05 7.33 -0.33
C PRO A 376 -13.81 8.84 -0.40
N LEU A 377 -13.10 9.38 0.61
CA LEU A 377 -12.81 10.81 0.73
C LEU A 377 -12.06 11.36 -0.50
N LEU A 378 -11.08 10.61 -1.00
CA LEU A 378 -10.47 10.81 -2.32
C LEU A 378 -10.63 9.52 -3.11
N SER A 379 -10.80 9.61 -4.43
CA SER A 379 -10.85 8.41 -5.26
C SER A 379 -9.51 7.67 -5.19
N LYS A 380 -9.55 6.34 -5.36
CA LYS A 380 -8.34 5.51 -5.37
C LYS A 380 -7.32 6.00 -6.40
N SER A 381 -7.80 6.44 -7.57
CA SER A 381 -6.94 7.00 -8.63
C SER A 381 -6.18 8.25 -8.19
N THR A 382 -6.86 9.18 -7.50
CA THR A 382 -6.23 10.42 -7.01
C THR A 382 -5.22 10.12 -5.90
N VAL A 383 -5.53 9.18 -5.00
CA VAL A 383 -4.56 8.76 -3.96
C VAL A 383 -3.32 8.15 -4.59
N THR A 384 -3.47 7.25 -5.57
CA THR A 384 -2.34 6.68 -6.31
C THR A 384 -1.51 7.75 -7.01
N GLU A 385 -2.16 8.70 -7.70
CA GLU A 385 -1.47 9.81 -8.37
C GLU A 385 -0.65 10.68 -7.38
N LEU A 386 -1.21 10.99 -6.21
CA LEU A 386 -0.50 11.74 -5.17
C LEU A 386 0.69 10.94 -4.60
N CYS A 387 0.54 9.63 -4.40
CA CYS A 387 1.62 8.74 -4.01
C CYS A 387 2.73 8.69 -5.08
N ASP A 388 2.38 8.57 -6.35
CA ASP A 388 3.33 8.56 -7.46
C ASP A 388 4.10 9.88 -7.56
N ARG A 389 3.42 11.01 -7.36
CA ARG A 389 4.05 12.33 -7.27
C ARG A 389 5.03 12.42 -6.10
N PHE A 390 4.68 11.87 -4.93
CA PHE A 390 5.59 11.81 -3.78
C PHE A 390 6.82 10.96 -4.08
N ILE A 391 6.64 9.81 -4.72
CA ILE A 391 7.73 8.91 -5.13
C ILE A 391 8.66 9.60 -6.14
N GLU A 392 8.10 10.30 -7.13
CA GLU A 392 8.88 11.04 -8.13
C GLU A 392 9.68 12.19 -7.52
N ILE A 393 9.07 12.97 -6.62
CA ILE A 393 9.81 14.03 -5.89
C ILE A 393 10.93 13.41 -5.06
N THR A 394 10.67 12.29 -4.38
CA THR A 394 11.69 11.58 -3.59
C THR A 394 12.84 11.07 -4.46
N ARG A 395 12.54 10.50 -5.63
CA ARG A 395 13.56 10.09 -6.62
C ARG A 395 14.47 11.26 -6.99
N ARG A 396 13.89 12.40 -7.35
CA ARG A 396 14.64 13.61 -7.73
C ARG A 396 15.49 14.15 -6.57
N ASP A 397 14.93 14.25 -5.38
CA ASP A 397 15.65 14.75 -4.19
C ASP A 397 16.87 13.85 -3.88
N MET A 398 16.68 12.52 -3.93
CA MET A 398 17.76 11.55 -3.75
C MET A 398 18.82 11.70 -4.84
N HIS A 399 18.41 11.83 -6.10
CA HIS A 399 19.33 12.00 -7.22
C HIS A 399 20.24 13.23 -7.05
N GLU A 400 19.65 14.39 -6.74
CA GLU A 400 20.39 15.64 -6.54
C GLU A 400 21.36 15.55 -5.35
N TRP A 401 20.94 14.92 -4.27
CA TRP A 401 21.76 14.78 -3.08
C TRP A 401 22.90 13.76 -3.25
N LEU A 402 22.64 12.65 -3.95
CA LEU A 402 23.66 11.65 -4.30
C LEU A 402 24.72 12.24 -5.23
N GLU A 403 24.31 13.08 -6.18
CA GLU A 403 25.25 13.80 -7.06
C GLU A 403 26.14 14.76 -6.26
N LYS A 404 25.56 15.52 -5.31
CA LYS A 404 26.35 16.40 -4.42
C LYS A 404 27.32 15.60 -3.54
N THR A 405 26.88 14.46 -3.01
CA THR A 405 27.73 13.57 -2.19
C THR A 405 28.90 13.03 -3.01
N LEU A 406 28.65 12.59 -4.25
CA LEU A 406 29.71 12.16 -5.16
C LEU A 406 30.70 13.29 -5.49
N MET A 407 30.20 14.50 -5.72
CA MET A 407 31.05 15.66 -5.98
C MET A 407 31.94 15.99 -4.78
N GLN A 408 31.41 15.88 -3.56
CA GLN A 408 32.18 16.09 -2.33
C GLN A 408 33.28 15.04 -2.17
N GLU A 409 32.96 13.75 -2.32
CA GLU A 409 33.96 12.67 -2.27
C GLU A 409 35.08 12.90 -3.29
N LYS A 410 34.74 13.27 -4.53
CA LYS A 410 35.74 13.59 -5.56
C LYS A 410 36.60 14.79 -5.18
N ASP A 411 36.02 15.84 -4.62
CA ASP A 411 36.77 17.01 -4.21
C ASP A 411 37.79 16.66 -3.11
N ASP A 412 37.39 15.81 -2.15
CA ASP A 412 38.26 15.33 -1.08
C ASP A 412 39.41 14.47 -1.62
N TRP A 413 39.16 13.57 -2.58
CA TRP A 413 40.20 12.76 -3.22
C TRP A 413 41.24 13.60 -3.97
N TYR A 414 40.82 14.67 -4.64
CA TYR A 414 41.71 15.54 -5.43
C TYR A 414 42.45 16.57 -4.58
N LYS A 415 42.03 16.76 -3.33
CA LYS A 415 42.69 17.64 -2.35
C LYS A 415 43.64 16.89 -1.41
N ASP A 416 43.87 15.60 -1.64
CA ASP A 416 44.66 14.73 -0.75
C ASP A 416 44.16 14.79 0.70
N VAL A 417 42.83 14.78 0.90
CA VAL A 417 42.26 14.67 2.25
C VAL A 417 42.47 13.25 2.74
N HIS A 418 43.20 13.09 3.84
CA HIS A 418 43.44 11.78 4.44
C HIS A 418 42.12 11.17 4.95
N PRO A 419 41.80 9.90 4.62
CA PRO A 419 40.60 9.22 5.09
C PRO A 419 40.52 9.11 6.62
N GLU A 420 39.31 8.89 7.14
CA GLU A 420 39.13 8.62 8.57
C GLU A 420 39.57 7.19 8.91
N GLU A 421 40.02 6.98 10.15
CA GLU A 421 40.45 5.67 10.66
C GLU A 421 39.50 5.18 11.76
N GLU A 422 38.99 3.96 11.61
CA GLU A 422 38.09 3.33 12.59
C GLU A 422 38.87 2.88 13.84
N ARG A 423 38.17 2.51 14.91
CA ARG A 423 38.79 1.95 16.13
C ARG A 423 39.65 0.71 15.90
N LEU A 424 39.35 -0.04 14.83
CA LEU A 424 40.09 -1.23 14.42
C LEU A 424 41.22 -0.92 13.43
N GLY A 425 41.44 0.36 13.10
CA GLY A 425 42.48 0.80 12.19
C GLY A 425 42.10 0.74 10.71
N TYR A 426 40.82 0.58 10.35
CA TYR A 426 40.42 0.55 8.94
C TYR A 426 40.12 1.95 8.41
N PHE A 427 40.57 2.27 7.20
CA PHE A 427 40.25 3.54 6.58
C PHE A 427 38.85 3.55 5.98
N TYR A 428 38.09 4.63 6.17
CA TYR A 428 36.74 4.80 5.66
C TYR A 428 36.40 6.29 5.45
N THR A 429 35.26 6.57 4.82
CA THR A 429 34.66 7.91 4.80
C THR A 429 33.22 7.83 5.33
N GLN A 430 32.61 8.98 5.60
CA GLN A 430 31.20 9.02 6.05
C GLN A 430 30.20 8.57 4.96
N LEU A 431 30.65 8.20 3.76
CA LEU A 431 29.77 7.82 2.66
C LEU A 431 28.75 6.71 3.02
N PRO A 432 29.13 5.56 3.62
CA PRO A 432 28.14 4.52 3.91
C PRO A 432 27.08 4.96 4.93
N SER A 433 27.48 5.69 5.98
CA SER A 433 26.53 6.19 6.99
C SER A 433 25.56 7.21 6.39
N ILE A 434 26.08 8.11 5.56
CA ILE A 434 25.32 9.11 4.79
C ILE A 434 24.29 8.42 3.89
N LEU A 435 24.71 7.46 3.05
CA LEU A 435 23.82 6.72 2.15
C LEU A 435 22.69 6.01 2.91
N PHE A 436 23.01 5.12 3.85
CA PHE A 436 21.98 4.33 4.50
C PHE A 436 21.10 5.14 5.46
N GLY A 437 21.63 6.22 6.05
CA GLY A 437 20.83 7.20 6.81
C GLY A 437 19.76 7.88 5.94
N MET A 438 20.07 8.22 4.69
CA MET A 438 19.08 8.75 3.75
C MET A 438 17.93 7.76 3.48
N ILE A 439 18.23 6.46 3.35
CA ILE A 439 17.18 5.45 3.17
C ILE A 439 16.31 5.35 4.43
N GLU A 440 16.92 5.37 5.61
CA GLU A 440 16.18 5.33 6.88
C GLU A 440 15.24 6.54 7.03
N ASP A 441 15.71 7.75 6.73
CA ASP A 441 14.91 8.98 6.78
C ASP A 441 13.74 8.96 5.78
N THR A 442 13.99 8.49 4.55
CA THR A 442 12.94 8.40 3.51
C THR A 442 11.91 7.32 3.85
N ILE A 443 12.31 6.19 4.43
CA ILE A 443 11.39 5.17 4.95
C ILE A 443 10.59 5.72 6.13
N SER A 444 11.20 6.50 7.03
CA SER A 444 10.50 7.12 8.15
C SER A 444 9.41 8.07 7.66
N LEU A 445 9.70 8.91 6.66
CA LEU A 445 8.72 9.79 6.05
C LEU A 445 7.59 9.02 5.34
N ALA A 446 7.92 7.90 4.68
CA ALA A 446 6.93 7.04 4.04
C ALA A 446 5.96 6.40 5.05
N LYS A 447 6.45 6.02 6.24
CA LYS A 447 5.62 5.48 7.33
C LYS A 447 4.56 6.46 7.84
N GLU A 448 4.82 7.77 7.78
CA GLU A 448 3.82 8.80 8.15
C GLU A 448 2.64 8.83 7.18
N ILE A 449 2.86 8.42 5.92
CA ILE A 449 1.81 8.31 4.90
C ILE A 449 1.08 6.96 5.05
N SER A 450 1.77 5.87 4.74
CA SER A 450 1.21 4.50 4.73
C SER A 450 2.33 3.47 4.66
N HIS A 451 2.12 2.31 5.27
CA HIS A 451 3.02 1.17 5.09
C HIS A 451 3.04 0.63 3.65
N ASP A 452 1.98 0.85 2.88
CA ASP A 452 1.85 0.33 1.52
C ASP A 452 2.79 0.99 0.51
N ILE A 453 3.29 2.19 0.78
CA ILE A 453 4.17 2.94 -0.13
C ILE A 453 5.66 2.64 0.12
N ILE A 454 6.01 2.09 1.28
CA ILE A 454 7.39 1.77 1.67
C ILE A 454 8.12 0.93 0.60
N PRO A 455 7.53 -0.13 0.02
CA PRO A 455 8.20 -0.91 -1.02
C PRO A 455 8.59 -0.07 -2.25
N ASN A 456 7.72 0.85 -2.68
CA ASN A 456 7.97 1.72 -3.82
C ASN A 456 9.09 2.73 -3.51
N VAL A 457 9.14 3.27 -2.29
CA VAL A 457 10.21 4.18 -1.84
C VAL A 457 11.55 3.46 -1.76
N VAL A 458 11.57 2.24 -1.23
CA VAL A 458 12.77 1.39 -1.21
C VAL A 458 13.23 1.05 -2.61
N GLU A 459 12.31 0.71 -3.52
CA GLU A 459 12.63 0.43 -4.92
C GLU A 459 13.34 1.62 -5.58
N VAL A 460 12.78 2.83 -5.42
CA VAL A 460 13.41 4.07 -5.91
C VAL A 460 14.79 4.29 -5.30
N SER A 461 14.91 4.07 -4.00
CA SER A 461 16.18 4.23 -3.29
C SER A 461 17.26 3.28 -3.84
N VAL A 462 16.90 2.02 -4.07
CA VAL A 462 17.78 0.99 -4.62
C VAL A 462 18.19 1.33 -6.06
N ASP A 463 17.27 1.81 -6.89
CA ASP A 463 17.56 2.22 -8.26
C ASP A 463 18.51 3.43 -8.32
N GLU A 464 18.30 4.45 -7.48
CA GLU A 464 19.21 5.60 -7.40
C GLU A 464 20.58 5.22 -6.83
N PHE A 465 20.63 4.32 -5.83
CA PHE A 465 21.90 3.81 -5.29
C PHE A 465 22.67 3.02 -6.34
N ARG A 466 21.98 2.26 -7.20
CA ARG A 466 22.61 1.54 -8.30
C ARG A 466 23.20 2.51 -9.32
N ASN A 467 22.52 3.61 -9.61
CA ASN A 467 23.04 4.66 -10.49
C ASN A 467 24.28 5.32 -9.86
N PHE A 468 24.21 5.67 -8.58
CA PHE A 468 25.34 6.22 -7.83
C PHE A 468 26.53 5.25 -7.80
N ALA A 469 26.32 3.95 -7.55
CA ALA A 469 27.38 2.94 -7.51
C ALA A 469 28.21 2.90 -8.79
N ASN A 470 27.55 3.00 -9.95
CA ASN A 470 28.25 3.06 -11.23
C ASN A 470 29.05 4.37 -11.36
N LYS A 471 28.44 5.52 -11.06
CA LYS A 471 29.13 6.82 -11.12
C LYS A 471 30.32 6.91 -10.15
N TYR A 472 30.19 6.34 -8.95
CA TYR A 472 31.24 6.30 -7.94
C TYR A 472 32.43 5.46 -8.41
N LYS A 473 32.16 4.27 -8.98
CA LYS A 473 33.20 3.45 -9.62
C LYS A 473 33.89 4.17 -10.77
N ASP A 474 33.12 4.82 -11.65
CA ASP A 474 33.68 5.55 -12.79
C ASP A 474 34.55 6.72 -12.32
N ALA A 475 34.14 7.42 -11.26
CA ALA A 475 34.93 8.48 -10.63
C ALA A 475 36.23 7.95 -10.01
N ALA A 476 36.19 6.83 -9.28
CA ALA A 476 37.37 6.16 -8.74
C ALA A 476 38.32 5.68 -9.86
N THR A 477 37.77 5.19 -10.98
CA THR A 477 38.55 4.79 -12.15
C THR A 477 39.22 5.99 -12.82
N ALA A 478 38.53 7.13 -12.92
CA ALA A 478 39.12 8.37 -13.44
C ALA A 478 40.22 8.91 -12.50
N TYR A 479 40.03 8.79 -11.19
CA TYR A 479 41.04 9.15 -10.19
C TYR A 479 42.31 8.27 -10.33
N LYS A 480 42.13 6.96 -10.47
CA LYS A 480 43.21 6.01 -10.81
C LYS A 480 43.99 6.44 -12.04
N ILE A 481 43.31 6.69 -13.17
CA ILE A 481 43.97 7.02 -14.44
C ILE A 481 44.89 8.24 -14.26
N LYS A 482 44.44 9.29 -13.57
CA LYS A 482 45.25 10.48 -13.32
C LYS A 482 46.45 10.21 -12.39
N HIS A 483 46.32 9.33 -11.42
CA HIS A 483 47.45 8.92 -10.57
C HIS A 483 48.53 8.20 -11.38
N PHE A 484 48.15 7.26 -12.23
CA PHE A 484 49.14 6.54 -13.06
C PHE A 484 49.75 7.42 -14.17
N GLU A 485 49.09 8.51 -14.58
CA GLU A 485 49.72 9.54 -15.43
C GLU A 485 50.84 10.29 -14.70
N ASN A 486 50.66 10.59 -13.40
CA ASN A 486 51.69 11.20 -12.57
C ASN A 486 51.57 10.78 -11.10
N ARG A 487 52.32 9.74 -10.73
CA ARG A 487 52.27 9.12 -9.38
C ARG A 487 52.73 10.04 -8.25
N SER A 488 53.33 11.19 -8.57
CA SER A 488 53.73 12.20 -7.56
C SER A 488 52.62 13.21 -7.22
N HIS A 489 51.52 13.20 -7.97
CA HIS A 489 50.49 14.23 -7.86
C HIS A 489 49.56 14.05 -6.67
N PHE A 490 49.18 12.81 -6.35
CA PHE A 490 48.30 12.47 -5.23
C PHE A 490 49.08 11.73 -4.16
N LYS A 491 49.30 12.38 -3.01
CA LYS A 491 50.09 11.79 -1.92
C LYS A 491 49.31 10.78 -1.10
N GLU A 492 48.00 10.99 -0.97
CA GLU A 492 47.11 10.15 -0.17
C GLU A 492 46.35 9.13 -1.04
N PHE A 493 46.86 8.83 -2.24
CA PHE A 493 46.18 7.97 -3.22
C PHE A 493 45.87 6.58 -2.67
N THR A 494 46.87 5.88 -2.16
CA THR A 494 46.72 4.50 -1.66
C THR A 494 45.75 4.45 -0.48
N ALA A 495 45.88 5.38 0.48
CA ALA A 495 44.95 5.50 1.61
C ALA A 495 43.51 5.75 1.13
N THR A 496 43.32 6.64 0.16
CA THR A 496 42.01 6.95 -0.43
C THR A 496 41.40 5.73 -1.13
N VAL A 497 42.18 4.98 -1.91
CA VAL A 497 41.69 3.78 -2.60
C VAL A 497 41.35 2.66 -1.60
N ILE A 498 42.09 2.54 -0.50
CA ILE A 498 41.75 1.65 0.63
C ILE A 498 40.40 2.04 1.23
N ALA A 499 40.18 3.33 1.51
CA ALA A 499 38.90 3.82 2.03
C ALA A 499 37.74 3.57 1.06
N ILE A 500 37.95 3.76 -0.25
CA ILE A 500 36.96 3.44 -1.29
C ILE A 500 36.61 1.94 -1.26
N ALA A 501 37.60 1.04 -1.16
CA ALA A 501 37.37 -0.39 -1.10
C ALA A 501 36.57 -0.80 0.16
N ASN A 502 36.96 -0.27 1.33
CA ASN A 502 36.29 -0.52 2.59
C ASN A 502 34.86 0.04 2.61
N ASN A 503 34.65 1.27 2.11
CA ASN A 503 33.32 1.88 2.01
C ASN A 503 32.37 1.04 1.16
N LEU A 504 32.84 0.53 0.01
CA LEU A 504 32.03 -0.29 -0.89
C LEU A 504 31.67 -1.65 -0.27
N ASP A 505 32.56 -2.22 0.54
CA ASP A 505 32.29 -3.42 1.30
C ASP A 505 31.28 -3.19 2.44
N ILE A 506 31.38 -2.08 3.17
CA ILE A 506 30.38 -1.65 4.16
C ILE A 506 29.02 -1.44 3.48
N CYS A 507 28.99 -0.86 2.27
CA CYS A 507 27.77 -0.73 1.48
C CYS A 507 27.19 -2.09 1.06
N THR A 508 28.03 -3.07 0.72
CA THR A 508 27.60 -4.45 0.45
C THR A 508 26.93 -5.09 1.67
N GLU A 509 27.54 -4.98 2.85
CA GLU A 509 26.98 -5.51 4.10
C GLU A 509 25.68 -4.81 4.50
N SER A 510 25.65 -3.47 4.38
CA SER A 510 24.47 -2.67 4.70
C SER A 510 23.30 -2.96 3.74
N THR A 511 23.61 -3.22 2.46
CA THR A 511 22.62 -3.68 1.47
C THR A 511 22.06 -5.06 1.84
N GLU A 512 22.89 -5.97 2.37
CA GLU A 512 22.42 -7.28 2.86
C GLU A 512 21.53 -7.15 4.11
N LYS A 513 21.89 -6.26 5.06
CA LYS A 513 21.03 -5.95 6.21
C LYS A 513 19.68 -5.38 5.78
N LEU A 514 19.68 -4.47 4.79
CA LEU A 514 18.46 -3.94 4.20
C LEU A 514 17.60 -5.05 3.56
N LYS A 515 18.23 -5.97 2.82
CA LYS A 515 17.58 -7.15 2.24
C LYS A 515 16.90 -8.02 3.30
N GLN A 516 17.61 -8.32 4.39
CA GLN A 516 17.09 -9.10 5.51
C GLN A 516 15.92 -8.39 6.19
N HIS A 517 16.02 -7.09 6.43
CA HIS A 517 14.95 -6.29 7.03
C HIS A 517 13.68 -6.30 6.16
N ILE A 518 13.82 -6.14 4.84
CA ILE A 518 12.69 -6.19 3.89
C ILE A 518 12.08 -7.59 3.83
N ARG A 519 12.91 -8.65 3.87
CA ARG A 519 12.41 -10.03 3.94
C ARG A 519 11.52 -10.24 5.16
N LEU A 520 11.97 -9.85 6.35
CA LEU A 520 11.24 -10.01 7.60
C LEU A 520 9.98 -9.13 7.67
N THR A 521 10.07 -7.88 7.22
CA THR A 521 8.95 -6.92 7.31
C THR A 521 7.81 -7.29 6.35
N MET A 522 8.13 -7.78 5.14
CA MET A 522 7.12 -8.18 4.16
C MET A 522 6.60 -9.63 4.33
N GLU A 523 7.16 -10.40 5.27
CA GLU A 523 6.64 -11.73 5.66
C GLU A 523 5.50 -11.63 6.68
N ALA A 524 5.48 -10.58 7.51
CA ALA A 524 4.45 -10.38 8.52
C ALA A 524 3.05 -10.10 7.94
N ASP A 525 2.97 -9.62 6.69
CA ASP A 525 1.71 -9.30 6.00
C ASP A 525 1.11 -10.49 5.21
N VAL A 526 1.78 -11.64 5.16
CA VAL A 526 1.26 -12.86 4.51
C VAL A 526 1.38 -14.04 5.47
N SER A 527 0.51 -14.09 6.48
CA SER A 527 0.25 -15.34 7.20
C SER A 527 -0.55 -16.27 6.28
N PRO A 528 -0.08 -17.50 5.97
CA PRO A 528 -0.88 -18.50 5.31
C PRO A 528 -1.76 -19.21 6.35
N SER A 529 -2.83 -18.55 6.81
CA SER A 529 -3.86 -19.23 7.59
C SER A 529 -5.03 -19.64 6.69
N ASN A 530 -5.21 -20.95 6.59
CA ASN A 530 -6.42 -21.70 6.22
C ASN A 530 -6.41 -22.42 4.85
N LEU A 531 -5.58 -23.46 4.77
CA LEU A 531 -5.96 -24.70 4.09
C LEU A 531 -6.43 -25.71 5.14
N SER A 532 -7.66 -25.54 5.65
CA SER A 532 -8.48 -26.65 6.15
C SER A 532 -9.89 -26.18 6.50
N ASN A 533 -10.85 -26.86 5.88
CA ASN A 533 -12.26 -27.00 6.23
C ASN A 533 -13.21 -25.86 5.86
N ALA A 534 -14.00 -26.15 4.83
CA ALA A 534 -15.29 -25.53 4.60
C ALA A 534 -16.21 -25.85 5.79
N ASP A 535 -16.59 -24.81 6.53
CA ASP A 535 -17.87 -24.78 7.23
C ASP A 535 -18.38 -23.33 7.34
N THR A 536 -19.62 -23.18 6.90
CA THR A 536 -20.45 -21.98 6.93
C THR A 536 -20.65 -21.44 8.35
N SER A 537 -20.12 -20.26 8.66
CA SER A 537 -20.79 -19.25 9.51
C SER A 537 -20.02 -17.93 9.50
N GLY A 538 -20.76 -16.83 9.33
CA GLY A 538 -20.19 -15.49 9.17
C GLY A 538 -19.48 -14.97 10.40
N SER A 539 -18.29 -14.42 10.21
CA SER A 539 -17.69 -13.47 11.12
C SER A 539 -16.90 -12.42 10.34
N LEU A 540 -17.13 -11.16 10.73
CA LEU A 540 -16.53 -9.96 10.16
C LEU A 540 -15.02 -9.96 10.41
N GLN A 541 -14.24 -10.19 9.35
CA GLN A 541 -12.81 -9.89 9.34
C GLN A 541 -12.55 -8.63 8.51
N SER A 542 -11.73 -7.76 9.07
CA SER A 542 -11.38 -6.45 8.54
C SER A 542 -10.75 -6.55 7.16
N ASN A 543 -11.43 -5.99 6.14
CA ASN A 543 -10.84 -5.66 4.85
C ASN A 543 -9.86 -4.46 5.02
N ARG A 544 -8.69 -4.71 5.62
CA ARG A 544 -7.54 -3.82 5.44
C ARG A 544 -6.69 -4.35 4.30
N SER A 545 -6.21 -3.40 3.49
CA SER A 545 -5.23 -3.57 2.40
C SER A 545 -5.80 -3.97 1.04
N SER A 546 -6.31 -2.96 0.31
CA SER A 546 -6.42 -3.02 -1.16
C SER A 546 -5.22 -2.28 -1.75
N SER A 547 -4.24 -3.08 -2.22
CA SER A 547 -2.85 -2.72 -2.47
C SER A 547 -2.61 -1.55 -3.42
N ILE A 548 -1.96 -0.50 -2.89
CA ILE A 548 -1.17 0.51 -3.63
C ILE A 548 0.19 -0.07 -4.09
N MET A 549 0.48 -1.31 -3.72
CA MET A 549 1.71 -2.03 -4.06
C MET A 549 1.78 -2.35 -5.56
N VAL A 550 2.64 -1.65 -6.30
CA VAL A 550 2.93 -1.93 -7.71
C VAL A 550 4.09 -2.93 -7.87
N VAL A 551 4.95 -3.03 -6.86
CA VAL A 551 6.20 -3.80 -6.92
C VAL A 551 6.04 -5.14 -6.22
N SER A 552 6.35 -6.23 -6.93
CA SER A 552 6.39 -7.55 -6.31
C SER A 552 7.60 -7.68 -5.39
N ARG A 553 7.42 -8.35 -4.23
CA ARG A 553 8.50 -8.61 -3.27
C ARG A 553 9.73 -9.21 -3.93
N GLN A 554 9.53 -10.17 -4.84
CA GLN A 554 10.63 -10.82 -5.54
C GLN A 554 11.39 -9.85 -6.45
N ALA A 555 10.68 -9.00 -7.21
CA ALA A 555 11.33 -8.00 -8.05
C ALA A 555 12.17 -7.00 -7.25
N LEU A 556 11.69 -6.61 -6.06
CA LEU A 556 12.44 -5.73 -5.16
C LEU A 556 13.71 -6.42 -4.63
N LEU A 557 13.62 -7.68 -4.20
CA LEU A 557 14.77 -8.47 -3.75
C LEU A 557 15.80 -8.65 -4.88
N ASP A 558 15.35 -8.91 -6.10
CA ASP A 558 16.22 -9.04 -7.27
C ASP A 558 16.96 -7.72 -7.57
N LYS A 559 16.30 -6.57 -7.40
CA LYS A 559 16.94 -5.24 -7.53
C LYS A 559 17.99 -5.00 -6.45
N ILE A 560 17.71 -5.40 -5.20
CA ILE A 560 18.67 -5.30 -4.10
C ILE A 560 19.90 -6.19 -4.35
N ASP A 561 19.69 -7.40 -4.89
CA ASP A 561 20.80 -8.28 -5.29
C ASP A 561 21.64 -7.69 -6.43
N GLN A 562 21.00 -7.03 -7.39
CA GLN A 562 21.71 -6.28 -8.43
C GLN A 562 22.53 -5.13 -7.83
N LEU A 563 21.99 -4.38 -6.87
CA LEU A 563 22.71 -3.31 -6.17
C LEU A 563 23.94 -3.86 -5.43
N LYS A 564 23.76 -4.94 -4.64
CA LYS A 564 24.86 -5.62 -3.95
C LYS A 564 25.97 -6.04 -4.92
N LYS A 565 25.60 -6.61 -6.07
CA LYS A 565 26.56 -6.96 -7.12
C LYS A 565 27.31 -5.74 -7.65
N ARG A 566 26.66 -4.59 -7.79
CA ARG A 566 27.33 -3.35 -8.24
C ARG A 566 28.34 -2.83 -7.23
N TRP A 567 28.02 -2.86 -5.94
CA TRP A 567 29.00 -2.51 -4.89
C TRP A 567 30.22 -3.42 -4.92
N ASN A 568 30.02 -4.74 -5.03
CA ASN A 568 31.11 -5.70 -5.15
C ASN A 568 31.99 -5.45 -6.39
N ILE A 569 31.41 -5.14 -7.55
CA ILE A 569 32.19 -4.78 -8.75
C ILE A 569 33.02 -3.52 -8.52
N GLY A 570 32.47 -2.52 -7.81
CA GLY A 570 33.20 -1.31 -7.43
C GLY A 570 34.37 -1.63 -6.51
N MET A 571 34.12 -2.39 -5.44
CA MET A 571 35.13 -2.83 -4.47
C MET A 571 36.26 -3.60 -5.16
N GLN A 572 35.94 -4.55 -6.05
CA GLN A 572 36.93 -5.29 -6.82
C GLN A 572 37.76 -4.39 -7.72
N SER A 573 37.16 -3.35 -8.30
CA SER A 573 37.87 -2.35 -9.09
C SER A 573 38.85 -1.53 -8.25
N ALA A 574 38.49 -1.19 -7.02
CA ALA A 574 39.36 -0.47 -6.08
C ALA A 574 40.54 -1.35 -5.62
N VAL A 575 40.28 -2.60 -5.23
CA VAL A 575 41.34 -3.55 -4.86
C VAL A 575 42.26 -3.87 -6.05
N GLY A 576 41.70 -4.02 -7.26
CA GLY A 576 42.50 -4.17 -8.48
C GLY A 576 43.40 -2.96 -8.75
N THR A 577 42.99 -1.77 -8.31
CA THR A 577 43.83 -0.56 -8.40
C THR A 577 45.03 -0.63 -7.46
N LEU A 578 44.84 -1.07 -6.22
CA LEU A 578 45.93 -1.32 -5.27
C LEU A 578 46.88 -2.39 -5.78
N LEU A 579 46.33 -3.47 -6.35
CA LEU A 579 47.13 -4.54 -6.95
C LEU A 579 47.98 -4.03 -8.13
N ASP A 580 47.44 -3.13 -8.95
CA ASP A 580 48.19 -2.53 -10.06
C ASP A 580 49.36 -1.65 -9.57
N GLU A 581 49.23 -0.91 -8.46
CA GLU A 581 50.34 -0.14 -7.86
C GLU A 581 51.49 -1.06 -7.47
N VAL A 582 51.19 -2.14 -6.75
CA VAL A 582 52.20 -3.14 -6.36
C VAL A 582 52.83 -3.78 -7.59
N ASN A 583 52.00 -4.17 -8.57
CA ASN A 583 52.44 -4.89 -9.76
C ASN A 583 53.38 -4.06 -10.64
N GLU A 584 53.13 -2.77 -10.82
CA GLU A 584 54.02 -1.89 -11.59
C GLU A 584 55.42 -1.84 -10.98
N ASP A 585 55.53 -1.81 -9.65
CA ASP A 585 56.80 -1.68 -8.96
C ASP A 585 57.58 -3.00 -8.88
N ILE A 586 56.90 -4.14 -8.74
CA ILE A 586 57.56 -5.46 -8.67
C ILE A 586 57.84 -6.07 -10.05
N ALA A 587 57.13 -5.66 -11.11
CA ALA A 587 57.24 -6.27 -12.44
C ALA A 587 58.66 -6.26 -13.03
N PRO A 588 59.46 -5.17 -12.94
CA PRO A 588 60.84 -5.16 -13.44
C PRO A 588 61.74 -6.19 -12.74
N HIS A 589 61.53 -6.41 -11.45
CA HIS A 589 62.29 -7.38 -10.65
C HIS A 589 61.84 -8.82 -10.93
N LEU A 590 60.52 -9.05 -11.05
CA LEU A 590 59.99 -10.36 -11.49
C LEU A 590 60.45 -10.72 -12.90
N ALA A 591 60.69 -9.74 -13.77
CA ALA A 591 61.28 -9.95 -15.08
C ALA A 591 62.74 -10.46 -15.03
N GLU A 592 63.45 -10.38 -13.90
CA GLU A 592 64.79 -10.95 -13.76
C GLU A 592 64.78 -12.42 -13.31
N ILE A 593 63.70 -12.90 -12.70
CA ILE A 593 63.58 -14.25 -12.14
C ILE A 593 63.70 -15.30 -13.25
N LEU A 594 64.38 -16.42 -12.99
CA LEU A 594 64.63 -17.47 -13.99
C LEU A 594 65.32 -16.96 -15.28
N THR A 595 66.23 -16.01 -15.11
CA THR A 595 67.20 -15.62 -16.14
C THR A 595 68.62 -16.00 -15.71
N LYS A 596 69.62 -15.77 -16.58
CA LYS A 596 71.03 -15.94 -16.20
C LYS A 596 71.45 -15.05 -15.03
N LYS A 597 70.85 -13.85 -14.88
CA LYS A 597 71.10 -12.97 -13.74
C LYS A 597 70.59 -13.58 -12.43
N TRP A 598 69.41 -14.19 -12.47
CA TRP A 598 68.85 -14.90 -11.32
C TRP A 598 69.76 -16.04 -10.88
N LEU A 599 70.22 -16.89 -11.81
CA LEU A 599 71.20 -17.95 -11.51
C LEU A 599 72.51 -17.42 -10.89
N GLY A 600 72.92 -16.20 -11.24
CA GLY A 600 74.10 -15.52 -10.70
C GLY A 600 73.91 -14.92 -9.31
N GLY A 601 72.76 -15.14 -8.64
CA GLY A 601 72.46 -14.60 -7.31
C GLY A 601 71.86 -13.19 -7.32
N SER A 602 70.84 -12.95 -8.15
CA SER A 602 70.12 -11.66 -8.18
C SER A 602 69.41 -11.36 -6.85
N SER A 603 69.46 -10.10 -6.40
CA SER A 603 68.68 -9.60 -5.25
C SER A 603 67.23 -9.25 -5.62
N ALA A 604 66.78 -9.55 -6.84
CA ALA A 604 65.46 -9.16 -7.35
C ALA A 604 64.31 -9.63 -6.44
N LEU A 605 64.34 -10.88 -5.94
CA LEU A 605 63.30 -11.36 -5.04
C LEU A 605 63.32 -10.63 -3.69
N GLU A 606 64.50 -10.30 -3.16
CA GLU A 606 64.61 -9.55 -1.90
C GLU A 606 63.97 -8.17 -2.05
N THR A 607 64.22 -7.49 -3.17
CA THR A 607 63.55 -6.22 -3.50
C THR A 607 62.04 -6.41 -3.61
N VAL A 608 61.54 -7.44 -4.30
CA VAL A 608 60.10 -7.74 -4.37
C VAL A 608 59.49 -7.94 -2.98
N CYS A 609 60.14 -8.73 -2.12
CA CYS A 609 59.66 -8.99 -0.77
C CYS A 609 59.62 -7.71 0.10
N MET A 610 60.66 -6.87 0.00
CA MET A 610 60.71 -5.58 0.69
C MET A 610 59.60 -4.64 0.20
N THR A 611 59.44 -4.49 -1.11
CA THR A 611 58.39 -3.63 -1.70
C THR A 611 56.99 -4.09 -1.27
N VAL A 612 56.70 -5.40 -1.29
CA VAL A 612 55.39 -5.92 -0.84
C VAL A 612 55.18 -5.68 0.66
N ALA A 613 56.24 -5.82 1.47
CA ALA A 613 56.17 -5.54 2.91
C ALA A 613 55.96 -4.04 3.19
N ASP A 614 56.55 -3.16 2.39
CA ASP A 614 56.36 -1.70 2.48
C ASP A 614 54.90 -1.35 2.15
N TYR A 615 54.36 -1.82 1.02
CA TYR A 615 52.94 -1.60 0.67
C TYR A 615 51.97 -2.16 1.73
N TYR A 616 52.35 -3.23 2.42
CA TYR A 616 51.52 -3.78 3.49
C TYR A 616 51.34 -2.80 4.67
N SER A 617 52.25 -1.85 4.89
CA SER A 617 52.08 -0.83 5.92
C SER A 617 50.79 -0.03 5.75
N ASP A 618 50.35 0.13 4.50
CA ASP A 618 49.10 0.79 4.14
C ASP A 618 47.97 -0.24 4.03
N HIS A 619 48.20 -1.37 3.34
CA HIS A 619 47.17 -2.40 3.15
C HIS A 619 46.64 -3.01 4.44
N LYS A 620 47.35 -2.91 5.58
CA LYS A 620 46.81 -3.31 6.90
C LYS A 620 45.53 -2.55 7.28
N HIS A 621 45.30 -1.37 6.71
CA HIS A 621 44.09 -0.56 6.90
C HIS A 621 42.90 -1.02 6.03
N LEU A 622 43.06 -2.04 5.18
CA LEU A 622 41.95 -2.74 4.53
C LEU A 622 41.24 -3.68 5.51
N ARG A 623 39.93 -3.87 5.30
CA ARG A 623 39.19 -4.91 6.04
C ARG A 623 39.78 -6.31 5.78
N PRO A 624 39.76 -7.23 6.77
CA PRO A 624 40.58 -8.45 6.73
C PRO A 624 40.35 -9.35 5.52
N HIS A 625 39.10 -9.60 5.12
CA HIS A 625 38.79 -10.46 3.97
C HIS A 625 39.25 -9.85 2.65
N ILE A 626 39.13 -8.53 2.51
CA ILE A 626 39.58 -7.78 1.33
C ILE A 626 41.11 -7.77 1.27
N ARG A 627 41.77 -7.53 2.41
CA ARG A 627 43.22 -7.58 2.57
C ARG A 627 43.79 -8.95 2.18
N CYS A 628 43.19 -10.04 2.67
CA CYS A 628 43.57 -11.39 2.28
C CYS A 628 43.43 -11.63 0.78
N ALA A 629 42.36 -11.10 0.16
CA ALA A 629 42.17 -11.23 -1.28
C ALA A 629 43.23 -10.50 -2.09
N LEU A 630 43.59 -9.29 -1.69
CA LEU A 630 44.70 -8.55 -2.29
C LEU A 630 46.03 -9.31 -2.15
N LEU A 631 46.36 -9.78 -0.95
CA LEU A 631 47.58 -10.55 -0.71
C LEU A 631 47.64 -11.85 -1.52
N MET A 632 46.51 -12.52 -1.66
CA MET A 632 46.42 -13.73 -2.48
C MET A 632 46.67 -13.41 -3.97
N GLU A 633 46.13 -12.31 -4.51
CA GLU A 633 46.43 -11.88 -5.88
C GLU A 633 47.91 -11.51 -6.08
N ILE A 634 48.53 -10.85 -5.10
CA ILE A 634 49.98 -10.55 -5.12
C ILE A 634 50.76 -11.88 -5.14
N GLN A 635 50.37 -12.87 -4.31
CA GLN A 635 51.01 -14.18 -4.29
C GLN A 635 50.85 -14.92 -5.63
N TYR A 636 49.66 -14.89 -6.25
CA TYR A 636 49.44 -15.44 -7.59
C TYR A 636 50.37 -14.79 -8.63
N LYS A 637 50.56 -13.47 -8.56
CA LYS A 637 51.46 -12.77 -9.48
C LYS A 637 52.91 -13.20 -9.29
N ILE A 638 53.40 -13.24 -8.05
CA ILE A 638 54.80 -13.61 -7.76
C ILE A 638 55.06 -15.05 -8.21
N ILE A 639 54.27 -16.03 -7.75
CA ILE A 639 54.47 -17.44 -8.07
C ILE A 639 54.22 -17.72 -9.57
N GLY A 640 53.23 -17.06 -10.16
CA GLY A 640 52.94 -17.16 -11.58
C GLY A 640 54.12 -16.74 -12.46
N GLU A 641 54.87 -15.70 -12.11
CA GLU A 641 56.05 -15.29 -12.88
C GLU A 641 57.18 -16.32 -12.84
N TYR A 642 57.35 -17.09 -11.76
CA TYR A 642 58.27 -18.23 -11.75
C TYR A 642 57.81 -19.29 -12.76
N MET A 643 56.54 -19.67 -12.74
CA MET A 643 56.01 -20.69 -13.64
C MET A 643 56.08 -20.26 -15.11
N ILE A 644 55.71 -19.01 -15.40
CA ILE A 644 55.85 -18.38 -16.72
C ILE A 644 57.32 -18.33 -17.14
N GLY A 645 58.24 -18.08 -16.20
CA GLY A 645 59.67 -18.12 -16.43
C GLY A 645 60.16 -19.50 -16.85
N ILE A 646 59.73 -20.56 -16.16
CA ILE A 646 60.08 -21.96 -16.47
C ILE A 646 59.60 -22.32 -17.88
N ASP A 647 58.35 -22.00 -18.21
CA ASP A 647 57.74 -22.33 -19.50
C ASP A 647 58.39 -21.56 -20.67
N ASN A 648 58.59 -20.25 -20.52
CA ASN A 648 58.96 -19.37 -21.64
C ASN A 648 60.46 -19.14 -21.80
N ARG A 649 61.23 -19.07 -20.70
CA ARG A 649 62.64 -18.61 -20.74
C ARG A 649 63.63 -19.74 -20.98
N ARG A 650 63.22 -20.99 -20.74
CA ARG A 650 63.94 -22.24 -21.07
C ARG A 650 65.43 -22.16 -20.67
N LEU A 651 65.68 -21.94 -19.39
CA LEU A 651 67.02 -21.97 -18.80
C LEU A 651 67.72 -23.28 -19.18
N SER A 652 68.81 -23.18 -19.95
CA SER A 652 69.65 -24.32 -20.30
C SER A 652 70.77 -24.43 -19.27
N LEU A 653 70.67 -25.42 -18.41
CA LEU A 653 71.69 -25.78 -17.42
C LEU A 653 72.70 -26.71 -18.11
N ALA A 654 74.00 -26.52 -17.90
CA ALA A 654 75.04 -27.24 -18.65
C ALA A 654 75.47 -28.54 -17.98
N ASN A 655 75.35 -28.62 -16.65
CA ASN A 655 75.77 -29.76 -15.83
C ASN A 655 74.89 -29.88 -14.58
N TYR A 656 75.10 -30.97 -13.82
CA TYR A 656 74.37 -31.24 -12.59
C TYR A 656 74.55 -30.14 -11.53
N ASP A 657 75.75 -29.58 -11.39
CA ASP A 657 76.04 -28.59 -10.35
C ASP A 657 75.29 -27.27 -10.63
N ASP A 658 75.21 -26.84 -11.90
CA ASP A 658 74.40 -25.70 -12.33
C ASP A 658 72.90 -25.95 -12.06
N ARG A 659 72.42 -27.17 -12.35
CA ARG A 659 71.03 -27.58 -12.09
C ARG A 659 70.71 -27.61 -10.60
N HIS A 660 71.61 -28.18 -9.81
CA HIS A 660 71.45 -28.26 -8.36
C HIS A 660 71.48 -26.85 -7.74
N GLY A 661 72.38 -25.97 -8.19
CA GLY A 661 72.39 -24.57 -7.81
C GLY A 661 71.08 -23.85 -8.14
N ALA A 662 70.51 -24.09 -9.32
CA ALA A 662 69.19 -23.57 -9.69
C ALA A 662 68.06 -24.13 -8.80
N SER A 663 68.12 -25.42 -8.43
CA SER A 663 67.14 -26.04 -7.52
C SER A 663 67.18 -25.45 -6.12
N GLU A 664 68.37 -25.25 -5.55
CA GLU A 664 68.54 -24.65 -4.23
C GLU A 664 68.08 -23.20 -4.20
N LEU A 665 68.36 -22.44 -5.27
CA LEU A 665 67.89 -21.06 -5.40
C LEU A 665 66.35 -21.01 -5.49
N LEU A 666 65.73 -21.85 -6.33
CA LEU A 666 64.27 -21.92 -6.46
C LEU A 666 63.59 -22.30 -5.13
N LYS A 667 64.20 -23.22 -4.38
CA LYS A 667 63.72 -23.63 -3.06
C LYS A 667 63.86 -22.51 -2.03
N SER A 668 65.02 -21.88 -1.94
CA SER A 668 65.27 -20.73 -1.06
C SER A 668 64.33 -19.56 -1.36
N ASP A 669 64.03 -19.32 -2.63
CA ASP A 669 63.11 -18.28 -3.07
C ASP A 669 61.67 -18.62 -2.63
N GLY A 670 61.24 -19.87 -2.80
CA GLY A 670 59.96 -20.37 -2.29
C GLY A 670 59.83 -20.21 -0.77
N GLU A 671 60.83 -20.61 -0.01
CA GLU A 671 60.84 -20.47 1.46
C GLU A 671 60.76 -19.00 1.90
N ARG A 672 61.47 -18.10 1.20
CA ARG A 672 61.42 -16.65 1.47
C ARG A 672 60.03 -16.07 1.21
N ILE A 673 59.38 -16.47 0.11
CA ILE A 673 58.01 -16.03 -0.22
C ILE A 673 57.03 -16.54 0.84
N ALA A 674 57.11 -17.81 1.23
CA ALA A 674 56.26 -18.38 2.29
C ALA A 674 56.44 -17.63 3.62
N GLN A 675 57.69 -17.31 4.00
CA GLN A 675 57.99 -16.52 5.20
C GLN A 675 57.43 -15.10 5.14
N LEU A 676 57.48 -14.43 3.98
CA LEU A 676 56.89 -13.11 3.79
C LEU A 676 55.38 -13.16 4.08
N PHE A 677 54.63 -13.98 3.34
CA PHE A 677 53.17 -14.01 3.49
C PHE A 677 52.74 -14.52 4.87
N SER A 678 53.46 -15.47 5.47
CA SER A 678 53.22 -15.87 6.86
C SER A 678 53.35 -14.69 7.83
N LYS A 679 54.35 -13.81 7.66
CA LYS A 679 54.51 -12.61 8.50
C LYS A 679 53.39 -11.59 8.31
N LEU A 680 52.98 -11.36 7.06
CA LEU A 680 51.93 -10.39 6.71
C LEU A 680 50.51 -10.82 7.17
N LEU A 681 50.33 -12.11 7.50
CA LEU A 681 49.04 -12.68 7.88
C LEU A 681 48.96 -13.10 9.35
N ASN A 682 49.97 -12.78 10.16
CA ASN A 682 50.06 -13.18 11.58
C ASN A 682 48.88 -12.69 12.44
N ASP A 683 48.13 -11.68 11.99
CA ASP A 683 47.01 -11.04 12.68
C ASP A 683 45.64 -11.43 12.12
N VAL A 684 45.56 -12.37 11.16
CA VAL A 684 44.31 -12.66 10.44
C VAL A 684 43.80 -14.08 10.66
N ASP A 685 42.56 -14.20 11.17
CA ASP A 685 41.85 -15.48 11.37
C ASP A 685 41.11 -15.92 10.08
N VAL A 686 41.80 -15.87 8.94
CA VAL A 686 41.28 -16.26 7.62
C VAL A 686 42.17 -17.32 7.01
N THR A 687 41.57 -18.35 6.42
CA THR A 687 42.31 -19.40 5.71
C THR A 687 43.04 -18.83 4.49
N PHE A 688 44.37 -18.90 4.50
CA PHE A 688 45.22 -18.46 3.40
C PHE A 688 46.10 -19.63 2.92
N THR A 689 45.99 -19.96 1.64
CA THR A 689 46.78 -21.03 1.02
C THR A 689 48.15 -20.51 0.59
N ASP A 690 49.21 -21.18 1.04
CA ASP A 690 50.57 -20.92 0.58
C ASP A 690 50.80 -21.54 -0.81
N LEU A 691 51.07 -20.69 -1.80
CA LEU A 691 51.36 -21.10 -3.18
C LEU A 691 52.83 -21.42 -3.42
N ALA A 692 53.74 -20.99 -2.53
CA ALA A 692 55.18 -21.22 -2.68
C ALA A 692 55.58 -22.70 -2.59
N VAL A 693 54.71 -23.53 -2.01
CA VAL A 693 54.83 -25.00 -2.00
C VAL A 693 54.94 -25.61 -3.42
N VAL A 694 54.47 -24.92 -4.45
CA VAL A 694 54.65 -25.32 -5.87
C VAL A 694 56.11 -25.20 -6.27
N LEU A 695 56.79 -24.11 -5.88
CA LEU A 695 58.20 -23.88 -6.22
C LEU A 695 59.10 -24.91 -5.54
N THR A 696 58.80 -25.26 -4.28
CA THR A 696 59.52 -26.33 -3.56
C THR A 696 59.39 -27.66 -4.30
N ALA A 697 58.18 -28.05 -4.70
CA ALA A 697 57.98 -29.31 -5.42
C ALA A 697 58.62 -29.30 -6.82
N MET A 698 58.67 -28.15 -7.49
CA MET A 698 59.41 -28.00 -8.76
C MET A 698 60.92 -28.11 -8.54
N SER A 699 61.44 -27.60 -7.41
CA SER A 699 62.85 -27.72 -7.06
C SER A 699 63.27 -29.18 -6.83
N ASP A 700 62.40 -30.02 -6.27
CA ASP A 700 62.67 -31.44 -6.03
C ASP A 700 62.94 -32.18 -7.35
N VAL A 701 62.15 -31.89 -8.41
CA VAL A 701 62.33 -32.43 -9.77
C VAL A 701 63.70 -32.04 -10.37
N LEU A 702 64.18 -30.81 -10.10
CA LEU A 702 65.47 -30.33 -10.58
C LEU A 702 66.65 -30.91 -9.79
N SER A 703 66.50 -31.04 -8.47
CA SER A 703 67.56 -31.54 -7.58
C SER A 703 67.89 -33.03 -7.81
N LEU A 704 66.91 -33.80 -8.34
CA LEU A 704 67.02 -35.24 -8.52
C LEU A 704 68.22 -35.62 -9.39
N ARG A 705 69.13 -36.42 -8.83
CA ARG A 705 70.37 -36.84 -9.51
C ARG A 705 70.16 -37.99 -10.48
N ASP A 706 69.34 -38.98 -10.10
CA ASP A 706 69.10 -40.18 -10.89
C ASP A 706 67.95 -39.97 -11.89
N LYS A 707 68.28 -39.99 -13.18
CA LYS A 707 67.30 -39.88 -14.28
C LYS A 707 66.25 -41.00 -14.26
N SER A 708 66.59 -42.20 -13.78
CA SER A 708 65.65 -43.34 -13.76
C SER A 708 64.47 -43.14 -12.80
N LEU A 709 64.64 -42.27 -11.79
CA LEU A 709 63.62 -41.93 -10.81
C LEU A 709 62.79 -40.70 -11.20
N LEU A 710 63.12 -40.03 -12.31
CA LEU A 710 62.49 -38.77 -12.69
C LEU A 710 60.98 -38.92 -12.93
N ALA A 711 60.55 -40.03 -13.54
CA ALA A 711 59.13 -40.33 -13.75
C ALA A 711 58.35 -40.46 -12.43
N LEU A 712 58.99 -40.95 -11.34
CA LEU A 712 58.36 -41.05 -10.03
C LEU A 712 58.19 -39.67 -9.38
N GLU A 713 59.21 -38.82 -9.50
CA GLU A 713 59.18 -37.47 -8.93
C GLU A 713 58.18 -36.57 -9.68
N THR A 714 58.15 -36.63 -11.02
CA THR A 714 57.14 -35.92 -11.82
C THR A 714 55.73 -36.42 -11.52
N THR A 715 55.55 -37.73 -11.27
CA THR A 715 54.26 -38.28 -10.82
C THR A 715 53.86 -37.74 -9.45
N THR A 716 54.82 -37.57 -8.53
CA THR A 716 54.56 -37.00 -7.19
C THR A 716 54.13 -35.54 -7.29
N LEU A 717 54.80 -34.75 -8.15
CA LEU A 717 54.42 -33.37 -8.45
C LEU A 717 52.99 -33.28 -9.01
N VAL A 718 52.66 -34.09 -10.02
CA VAL A 718 51.32 -34.11 -10.64
C VAL A 718 50.25 -34.60 -9.66
N ARG A 719 50.57 -35.53 -8.77
CA ARG A 719 49.62 -35.96 -7.71
C ARG A 719 49.28 -34.82 -6.75
N LYS A 720 50.28 -34.02 -6.38
CA LYS A 720 50.10 -32.86 -5.49
C LYS A 720 49.39 -31.70 -6.21
N PHE A 721 49.64 -31.55 -7.51
CA PHE A 721 49.10 -30.47 -8.35
C PHE A 721 48.53 -31.03 -9.65
N PRO A 722 47.33 -31.65 -9.61
CA PRO A 722 46.77 -32.37 -10.76
C PRO A 722 46.37 -31.45 -11.92
N ASP A 723 46.22 -30.15 -11.68
CA ASP A 723 45.83 -29.16 -12.70
C ASP A 723 47.02 -28.59 -13.51
N ILE A 724 48.26 -29.03 -13.22
CA ILE A 724 49.46 -28.63 -13.98
C ILE A 724 49.33 -29.01 -15.46
N HIS A 725 49.63 -28.08 -16.35
CA HIS A 725 49.54 -28.29 -17.79
C HIS A 725 50.76 -29.02 -18.35
N VAL A 726 50.54 -29.81 -19.40
CA VAL A 726 51.58 -30.61 -20.08
C VAL A 726 52.75 -29.74 -20.53
N GLU A 727 52.47 -28.55 -21.05
CA GLU A 727 53.49 -27.61 -21.51
C GLU A 727 54.44 -27.19 -20.39
N LEU A 728 53.88 -26.80 -19.23
CA LEU A 728 54.66 -26.37 -18.07
C LEU A 728 55.47 -27.52 -17.46
N LEU A 729 54.86 -28.71 -17.32
CA LEU A 729 55.56 -29.89 -16.81
C LEU A 729 56.69 -30.30 -17.76
N SER A 730 56.43 -30.31 -19.07
CA SER A 730 57.44 -30.59 -20.09
C SER A 730 58.57 -29.57 -20.04
N ALA A 731 58.26 -28.27 -19.88
CA ALA A 731 59.27 -27.23 -19.79
C ALA A 731 60.16 -27.38 -18.55
N LEU A 732 59.56 -27.67 -17.39
CA LEU A 732 60.28 -27.97 -16.16
C LEU A 732 61.25 -29.14 -16.36
N ILE A 733 60.78 -30.27 -16.90
CA ILE A 733 61.62 -31.44 -17.17
C ILE A 733 62.75 -31.09 -18.15
N GLN A 734 62.46 -30.30 -19.19
CA GLN A 734 63.42 -29.90 -20.21
C GLN A 734 64.51 -28.93 -19.71
N THR A 735 64.35 -28.31 -18.53
CA THR A 735 65.44 -27.50 -17.94
C THR A 735 66.64 -28.35 -17.52
N ARG A 736 66.46 -29.66 -17.34
CA ARG A 736 67.53 -30.59 -17.04
C ARG A 736 68.41 -30.83 -18.26
N GLU A 737 69.71 -30.85 -18.05
CA GLU A 737 70.72 -31.08 -19.09
C GLU A 737 70.65 -32.49 -19.72
N ASP A 738 70.10 -33.47 -18.97
CA ASP A 738 70.00 -34.88 -19.34
C ASP A 738 68.65 -35.25 -20.01
N MET A 739 67.79 -34.27 -20.28
CA MET A 739 66.45 -34.46 -20.86
C MET A 739 66.29 -33.71 -22.19
N GLY A 740 66.12 -34.46 -23.27
CA GLY A 740 65.81 -33.89 -24.58
C GLY A 740 64.38 -33.37 -24.67
N ARG A 741 64.11 -32.44 -25.61
CA ARG A 741 62.77 -31.85 -25.81
C ARG A 741 61.66 -32.90 -26.05
N VAL A 742 61.93 -33.90 -26.88
CA VAL A 742 60.94 -34.95 -27.22
C VAL A 742 60.71 -35.87 -26.02
N GLU A 743 61.79 -36.23 -25.32
CA GLU A 743 61.76 -37.11 -24.14
C GLU A 743 61.01 -36.45 -22.97
N ALA A 744 61.29 -35.17 -22.70
CA ALA A 744 60.60 -34.38 -21.68
C ALA A 744 59.10 -34.26 -21.95
N ARG A 745 58.71 -34.05 -23.21
CA ARG A 745 57.30 -33.94 -23.61
C ARG A 745 56.57 -35.27 -23.48
N ALA A 746 57.15 -36.36 -23.97
CA ALA A 746 56.56 -37.69 -23.83
C ALA A 746 56.35 -38.05 -22.36
N MET A 747 57.36 -37.82 -21.51
CA MET A 747 57.26 -38.06 -20.08
C MET A 747 56.15 -37.22 -19.41
N ALA A 748 56.00 -35.95 -19.78
CA ALA A 748 54.94 -35.10 -19.26
C ALA A 748 53.53 -35.57 -19.69
N GLU A 749 53.37 -35.93 -20.97
CA GLU A 749 52.11 -36.46 -21.52
C GLU A 749 51.73 -37.80 -20.86
N ASP A 750 52.70 -38.70 -20.68
CA ASP A 750 52.48 -39.99 -20.01
C ASP A 750 52.12 -39.78 -18.53
N THR A 751 52.89 -38.96 -17.80
CA THR A 751 52.65 -38.69 -16.36
C THR A 751 51.25 -38.12 -16.15
N ILE A 752 50.85 -37.09 -16.90
CA ILE A 752 49.52 -36.49 -16.78
C ILE A 752 48.42 -37.45 -17.28
N GLY A 753 48.69 -38.20 -18.35
CA GLY A 753 47.79 -39.21 -18.89
C GLY A 753 47.44 -40.31 -17.89
N HIS A 754 48.43 -40.80 -17.13
CA HIS A 754 48.24 -41.78 -16.06
C HIS A 754 47.46 -41.23 -14.86
N MET A 755 47.40 -39.90 -14.70
CA MET A 755 46.71 -39.24 -13.59
C MET A 755 45.33 -38.66 -13.97
N LYS A 756 44.82 -38.90 -15.20
CA LYS A 756 43.52 -38.38 -15.69
C LYS A 756 42.30 -38.68 -14.82
N HIS A 757 42.37 -39.68 -13.94
CA HIS A 757 41.27 -40.09 -13.06
C HIS A 757 41.48 -39.70 -11.59
N HIS A 758 42.52 -38.91 -11.29
CA HIS A 758 42.75 -38.38 -9.96
C HIS A 758 41.74 -37.27 -9.62
N PRO A 759 41.33 -37.11 -8.34
CA PRO A 759 40.47 -36.00 -7.93
C PRO A 759 41.04 -34.65 -8.40
N LYS A 760 40.13 -33.75 -8.83
CA LYS A 760 40.46 -32.38 -9.22
C LYS A 760 41.21 -31.68 -8.08
N GLY A 761 42.18 -30.85 -8.41
CA GLY A 761 42.99 -30.13 -7.43
C GLY A 761 42.19 -29.06 -6.70
N ASP A 762 42.80 -28.50 -5.66
CA ASP A 762 42.27 -27.34 -4.96
C ASP A 762 42.12 -26.16 -5.94
N ALA A 763 40.95 -25.51 -5.90
CA ALA A 763 40.55 -24.43 -6.79
C ALA A 763 41.57 -23.28 -6.82
N VAL A 764 42.26 -23.04 -5.70
CA VAL A 764 43.32 -22.03 -5.59
C VAL A 764 44.49 -22.38 -6.52
N PHE A 765 44.98 -23.62 -6.51
CA PHE A 765 46.06 -24.05 -7.40
C PHE A 765 45.59 -24.16 -8.85
N ALA A 766 44.36 -24.62 -9.09
CA ALA A 766 43.78 -24.65 -10.44
C ALA A 766 43.78 -23.25 -11.08
N LYS A 767 43.41 -22.22 -10.30
CA LYS A 767 43.49 -20.82 -10.71
C LYS A 767 44.93 -20.41 -11.06
N LEU A 768 45.91 -20.75 -10.23
CA LEU A 768 47.33 -20.47 -10.49
C LEU A 768 47.81 -21.11 -11.81
N PHE A 769 47.51 -22.39 -12.06
CA PHE A 769 47.94 -23.05 -13.30
C PHE A 769 47.27 -22.45 -14.53
N GLN A 770 45.98 -22.09 -14.42
CA GLN A 770 45.26 -21.39 -15.48
C GLN A 770 45.89 -20.02 -15.79
N ALA A 771 46.50 -19.32 -14.81
CA ALA A 771 47.23 -18.05 -14.99
C ALA A 771 48.32 -18.16 -16.03
N CYS A 772 49.03 -19.27 -15.92
CA CYS A 772 50.35 -19.44 -16.49
C CYS A 772 50.24 -19.98 -17.92
N LYS A 773 49.06 -20.45 -18.34
CA LYS A 773 48.83 -21.00 -19.67
C LYS A 773 48.97 -19.90 -20.75
N VAL A 774 49.84 -20.13 -21.74
CA VAL A 774 50.06 -19.20 -22.85
C VAL A 774 48.78 -19.09 -23.70
N GLY A 775 48.07 -17.97 -23.56
CA GLY A 775 46.87 -17.64 -24.33
C GLY A 775 46.36 -16.21 -24.03
N PRO A 776 45.45 -15.65 -24.86
CA PRO A 776 45.03 -14.23 -24.80
C PRO A 776 44.19 -13.84 -23.57
N LYS A 777 44.01 -14.75 -22.59
CA LYS A 777 43.20 -14.53 -21.38
C LYS A 777 44.05 -14.70 -20.11
N ARG A 778 45.03 -13.81 -19.92
CA ARG A 778 45.74 -13.64 -18.63
C ARG A 778 44.98 -12.66 -17.73
N ILE A 779 43.72 -12.95 -17.39
CA ILE A 779 42.91 -12.07 -16.55
C ILE A 779 42.28 -12.90 -15.44
N PHE A 780 42.62 -12.56 -14.20
CA PHE A 780 41.92 -13.04 -13.02
C PHE A 780 40.89 -12.03 -12.57
N ARG A 781 39.72 -12.52 -12.21
CA ARG A 781 38.77 -11.71 -11.47
C ARG A 781 39.05 -11.92 -9.99
N LEU A 782 39.17 -10.82 -9.26
CA LEU A 782 39.22 -10.85 -7.79
C LEU A 782 37.97 -11.55 -7.20
N GLU A 783 36.85 -11.50 -7.91
CA GLU A 783 35.62 -12.25 -7.61
C GLU A 783 35.90 -13.74 -7.38
N ASP A 784 36.61 -14.39 -8.31
CA ASP A 784 36.94 -15.81 -8.22
C ASP A 784 37.82 -16.10 -6.99
N THR A 785 38.74 -15.19 -6.65
CA THR A 785 39.59 -15.28 -5.46
C THR A 785 38.77 -15.24 -4.18
N MET A 786 37.88 -14.25 -4.09
CA MET A 786 37.03 -14.06 -2.93
C MET A 786 36.07 -15.23 -2.77
N GLU A 787 35.46 -15.70 -3.86
CA GLU A 787 34.62 -16.89 -3.83
C GLU A 787 35.42 -18.09 -3.32
N HIS A 788 36.58 -18.41 -3.89
CA HIS A 788 37.36 -19.58 -3.50
C HIS A 788 37.92 -19.55 -2.07
N MET A 789 38.29 -18.37 -1.55
CA MET A 789 38.77 -18.24 -0.17
C MET A 789 37.64 -18.20 0.85
N PHE A 790 36.48 -17.63 0.49
CA PHE A 790 35.40 -17.34 1.42
C PHE A 790 34.12 -18.15 1.16
N VAL A 791 34.21 -19.28 0.42
CA VAL A 791 33.11 -20.25 0.18
C VAL A 791 32.35 -20.64 1.47
N LYS A 792 32.95 -20.45 2.66
CA LYS A 792 32.39 -20.83 3.96
C LYS A 792 31.85 -19.67 4.82
N LEU A 793 31.80 -18.44 4.33
CA LEU A 793 31.30 -17.27 5.08
C LEU A 793 30.02 -16.63 4.49
N ILE A 794 29.35 -17.32 3.55
CA ILE A 794 28.03 -16.93 3.02
C ILE A 794 26.94 -17.83 3.60
#